data_AF-A0A084G8M4-F1
#
_entry.id   AF-A0A084G8M4-F1
#
_cell.length_a   1.000
_cell.length_b   1.000
_cell.length_c   1.000
_cell.angle_alpha   90.00
_cell.angle_beta   90.00
_cell.angle_gamma   90.00
#
_symmetry.space_group_name_H-M   'P 1'
#
loop_
_entity.id
_entity.type
_entity.pdbx_description
1 polymer ?
#
loop_
_entity_poly.entity_id
_entity_poly.type
_entity_poly.pdbx_seq_one_letter_code
_entity_poly.pdbx_strand_id
1 'polypeptide(L)'
;MEYTDEIDFQSSTEGVQCLLLISMLTLHSRFLGINPWYLNYQCLAAVLDLGLQQDLATGQPVDAFEREMRTRVFWVVFSMDRIIATTLGRPVGLRDEACDLRLPHGLEDHELDALRKYSDNQSSPHATDNSPGAIACAVVHFKLALVNSEIMYTLHSISPNAPQHTYPRIPDVEAWQNGLYDRLVAIRRSFPTFGDESKHLSVLCEIRYHEMVMLLFRPTPRIRSPSKDSLTHCYQSAEATIRLWKELYNSDRMSYSWTSIHSICLSAIIILYCTWMVRKLALKTEIDSLTQTMVAASNLLSAAGEHWVDARRCRDSLNNLTAATIRWLVTLRSTQQQTQTRVAADSGAQTDPYAPSTTVIDDPTMHTGYHEQQALSGGHDEMGAPTVNSDFPWVDTYINGEDLASLFRAPNPFNSDLSQTMEGMFSDYQPLFDFYQGNDFSMTSVNVELLRRVAAKNNITIPDHDIEGYLAVLQSAELTATTVEALPDYVDERLLPTPTIGGTRAYARPRPQNNDMNAWSHRTNLVSVNPSSTLLKGRRVIVKDNMSVGGVPYTCGTFPQLIRKGSNKYPLSPIDASVVKRLLDNGATIAGTATCENYSLTPMSYTSANGPVHNPWLRGFNAGGSSSGAACLLGLRLARQAGVPGLHGSGDDVGMALGGDQAGSIRVPAAYCGVYGLKPTHGLVPYTGIAGLHPMIDHAGPLAVKLDDIALLLQAIAGYDGLDGRMGPKTPLRNNVQPYYDELRQFTPSVLIQEQKQRGRPLRIGVISESLISPHTSPEVASVVREAAFTHFTAAGAIVSEVSVPMHLIGPSIWTASCRNNLGLLGMGGRVPDILTHSLPHWTPRWPPDQEMFDLLTHHNPAVIHVIFGETMLAERFSPTIQAKAHRHVLQMRKAYDEVLEEFDIVVTPTAPTVAPPHPDMRRVSEGGSTVLDKAMLALGAMNNTCQFNATGHPALSVPCGWATACDGESKLPVGMQLVGKRWDDLGVLKAARVFEMGGGGLGAWPGAEKMTRVNGRGKL
;
A
#
# COMPACT_ATOMS: atom_id res chain seq x y z
N MET A 1 31.24 6.12 -0.95
CA MET A 1 30.84 6.20 0.47
C MET A 1 31.31 7.49 1.12
N GLU A 2 32.46 8.05 0.75
CA GLU A 2 33.00 9.30 1.33
C GLU A 2 32.15 10.56 1.07
N TYR A 3 31.27 10.54 0.05
CA TYR A 3 30.40 11.66 -0.34
C TYR A 3 28.90 11.36 -0.17
N THR A 4 28.53 10.37 0.65
CA THR A 4 27.13 9.94 0.79
C THR A 4 26.21 11.02 1.35
N ASP A 5 26.74 11.91 2.18
CA ASP A 5 25.99 13.00 2.80
C ASP A 5 25.74 14.17 1.83
N GLU A 6 26.42 14.17 0.68
CA GLU A 6 26.35 15.20 -0.36
C GLU A 6 25.44 14.79 -1.54
N ILE A 7 24.98 13.54 -1.58
CA ILE A 7 24.17 12.96 -2.67
C ILE A 7 22.80 12.54 -2.15
N ASP A 8 21.73 13.08 -2.74
CA ASP A 8 20.38 12.60 -2.45
C ASP A 8 20.14 11.25 -3.15
N PHE A 9 20.27 10.16 -2.40
CA PHE A 9 20.08 8.80 -2.89
C PHE A 9 18.67 8.49 -3.40
N GLN A 10 17.64 9.21 -2.94
CA GLN A 10 16.24 8.88 -3.21
C GLN A 10 15.63 9.75 -4.33
N SER A 11 16.18 10.94 -4.60
CA SER A 11 15.58 11.88 -5.56
C SER A 11 16.53 12.43 -6.64
N SER A 12 17.69 11.81 -6.85
CA SER A 12 18.65 12.22 -7.90
C SER A 12 19.10 11.07 -8.81
N THR A 13 19.48 11.41 -10.05
CA THR A 13 20.06 10.44 -11.01
C THR A 13 21.40 9.90 -10.50
N GLU A 14 22.18 10.75 -9.82
CA GLU A 14 23.43 10.44 -9.15
C GLU A 14 23.24 9.43 -8.02
N GLY A 15 22.13 9.53 -7.28
CA GLY A 15 21.71 8.54 -6.29
C GLY A 15 21.51 7.16 -6.90
N VAL A 16 20.82 7.08 -8.04
CA VAL A 16 20.64 5.83 -8.79
C VAL A 16 21.97 5.27 -9.29
N GLN A 17 22.88 6.12 -9.78
CA GLN A 17 24.23 5.70 -10.18
C GLN A 17 25.01 5.12 -8.99
N CYS A 18 24.89 5.69 -7.79
CA CYS A 18 25.50 5.14 -6.60
C CYS A 18 24.90 3.77 -6.24
N LEU A 19 23.58 3.61 -6.31
CA LEU A 19 22.92 2.32 -6.09
C LEU A 19 23.35 1.27 -7.13
N LEU A 20 23.52 1.67 -8.39
CA LEU A 20 24.07 0.82 -9.45
C LEU A 20 25.50 0.39 -9.15
N LEU A 21 26.37 1.29 -8.69
CA LEU A 21 27.75 0.95 -8.30
C LEU A 21 27.78 -0.03 -7.12
N ILE A 22 26.90 0.15 -6.12
CA ILE A 22 26.75 -0.82 -5.02
C ILE A 22 26.23 -2.16 -5.55
N SER A 23 25.34 -2.15 -6.53
CA SER A 23 24.82 -3.36 -7.18
C SER A 23 25.92 -4.10 -7.91
N MET A 24 26.73 -3.39 -8.70
CA MET A 24 27.88 -3.95 -9.37
C MET A 24 28.90 -4.50 -8.36
N LEU A 25 29.19 -3.77 -7.29
CA LEU A 25 30.10 -4.23 -6.25
C LEU A 25 29.57 -5.51 -5.57
N THR A 26 28.27 -5.59 -5.30
CA THR A 26 27.62 -6.78 -4.75
C THR A 26 27.74 -7.98 -5.68
N LEU A 27 27.61 -7.77 -7.00
CA LEU A 27 27.79 -8.83 -8.00
C LEU A 27 29.26 -9.28 -8.17
N HIS A 28 30.23 -8.50 -7.68
CA HIS A 28 31.67 -8.79 -7.79
C HIS A 28 32.35 -9.08 -6.43
N SER A 29 31.62 -8.96 -5.31
CA SER A 29 32.18 -9.15 -3.96
C SER A 29 31.20 -9.88 -3.04
N ARG A 30 31.68 -10.97 -2.43
CA ARG A 30 30.96 -11.76 -1.44
C ARG A 30 30.81 -11.09 -0.06
N PHE A 31 31.58 -10.04 0.22
CA PHE A 31 31.77 -9.54 1.60
C PHE A 31 30.69 -8.57 2.07
N LEU A 32 29.80 -8.12 1.19
CA LEU A 32 28.81 -7.10 1.53
C LEU A 32 27.54 -7.68 2.16
N GLY A 33 27.20 -8.94 1.89
CA GLY A 33 25.96 -9.56 2.39
C GLY A 33 24.66 -8.88 1.91
N ILE A 34 24.76 -7.94 0.95
CA ILE A 34 23.62 -7.20 0.41
C ILE A 34 22.91 -8.08 -0.61
N ASN A 35 21.58 -8.17 -0.51
CA ASN A 35 20.79 -8.96 -1.44
C ASN A 35 20.67 -8.23 -2.81
N PRO A 36 21.20 -8.81 -3.91
CA PRO A 36 21.20 -8.16 -5.23
C PRO A 36 19.78 -7.99 -5.79
N TRP A 37 18.81 -8.83 -5.42
CA TRP A 37 17.41 -8.66 -5.79
C TRP A 37 16.78 -7.44 -5.11
N TYR A 38 17.03 -7.27 -3.81
CA TYR A 38 16.53 -6.12 -3.06
C TYR A 38 17.12 -4.82 -3.60
N LEU A 39 18.43 -4.80 -3.86
CA LEU A 39 19.10 -3.61 -4.37
C LEU A 39 18.67 -3.28 -5.81
N ASN A 40 18.43 -4.29 -6.65
CA ASN A 40 17.83 -4.11 -7.97
C ASN A 40 16.42 -3.50 -7.87
N TYR A 41 15.59 -3.93 -6.91
CA TYR A 41 14.29 -3.33 -6.66
C TYR A 41 14.39 -1.86 -6.24
N GLN A 42 15.37 -1.50 -5.39
CA GLN A 42 15.62 -0.11 -5.03
C GLN A 42 16.02 0.74 -6.25
N CYS A 43 16.87 0.20 -7.14
CA CYS A 43 17.22 0.87 -8.39
C CYS A 43 16.00 1.10 -9.29
N LEU A 44 15.11 0.10 -9.40
CA LEU A 44 13.87 0.22 -10.18
C LEU A 44 12.89 1.23 -9.58
N ALA A 45 12.70 1.22 -8.26
CA ALA A 45 11.85 2.19 -7.58
C ALA A 45 12.36 3.62 -7.83
N ALA A 46 13.66 3.86 -7.67
CA ALA A 46 14.25 5.17 -7.92
C ALA A 46 14.15 5.60 -9.39
N VAL A 47 14.34 4.67 -10.35
CA VAL A 47 14.10 4.92 -11.79
C VAL A 47 12.65 5.38 -12.04
N LEU A 48 11.67 4.72 -11.41
CA LEU A 48 10.25 5.02 -11.56
C LEU A 48 9.87 6.36 -10.92
N ASP A 49 10.37 6.63 -9.71
CA ASP A 49 10.12 7.87 -8.97
C ASP A 49 10.69 9.09 -9.71
N LEU A 50 11.85 8.93 -10.36
CA LEU A 50 12.49 9.96 -11.18
C LEU A 50 11.92 10.07 -12.60
N GLY A 51 11.02 9.17 -12.97
CA GLY A 51 10.44 9.10 -14.31
C GLY A 51 11.48 8.82 -15.41
N LEU A 52 12.56 8.08 -15.13
CA LEU A 52 13.61 7.81 -16.14
C LEU A 52 13.14 6.85 -17.24
N GLN A 53 12.06 6.10 -16.99
CA GLN A 53 11.40 5.19 -17.93
C GLN A 53 10.55 5.89 -18.99
N GLN A 54 10.31 7.20 -18.86
CA GLN A 54 9.52 7.99 -19.82
C GLN A 54 10.42 8.88 -20.66
N ASP A 55 10.08 9.05 -21.92
CA ASP A 55 10.71 10.04 -22.79
C ASP A 55 10.08 11.39 -22.51
N LEU A 56 10.89 12.36 -22.10
CA LEU A 56 10.40 13.69 -21.78
C LEU A 56 9.94 14.36 -23.08
N ALA A 57 8.62 14.58 -23.19
CA ALA A 57 8.02 15.20 -24.37
C ALA A 57 8.72 16.52 -24.75
N THR A 58 8.85 16.76 -26.06
CA THR A 58 9.39 17.98 -26.65
C THR A 58 8.65 19.22 -26.14
N GLY A 59 9.21 19.87 -25.11
CA GLY A 59 8.58 21.04 -24.48
C GLY A 59 9.11 21.39 -23.08
N GLN A 60 9.77 20.46 -22.38
CA GLN A 60 10.51 20.78 -21.15
C GLN A 60 11.99 21.08 -21.44
N PRO A 61 12.59 22.12 -20.84
CA PRO A 61 13.98 22.50 -21.08
C PRO A 61 14.92 21.58 -20.28
N VAL A 62 15.06 20.34 -20.74
CA VAL A 62 16.08 19.40 -20.22
C VAL A 62 17.26 19.41 -21.17
N ASP A 63 18.43 19.69 -20.60
CA ASP A 63 19.71 19.74 -21.31
C ASP A 63 20.01 18.40 -22.02
N ALA A 64 20.74 18.46 -23.12
CA ALA A 64 21.06 17.28 -23.94
C ALA A 64 21.86 16.24 -23.15
N PHE A 65 22.78 16.70 -22.28
CA PHE A 65 23.55 15.83 -21.39
C PHE A 65 22.65 15.11 -20.39
N GLU A 66 21.78 15.86 -19.71
CA GLU A 66 20.86 15.30 -18.71
C GLU A 66 19.91 14.27 -19.34
N ARG A 67 19.36 14.57 -20.52
CA ARG A 67 18.50 13.64 -21.26
C ARG A 67 19.21 12.34 -21.61
N GLU A 68 20.47 12.42 -22.04
CA GLU A 68 21.26 11.25 -22.39
C GLU A 68 21.64 10.42 -21.16
N MET A 69 22.00 11.07 -20.05
CA MET A 69 22.30 10.40 -18.77
C MET A 69 21.09 9.68 -18.19
N ARG A 70 19.91 10.32 -18.20
CA ARG A 70 18.65 9.68 -17.78
C ARG A 70 18.39 8.38 -18.53
N THR A 71 18.55 8.41 -19.86
CA THR A 71 18.35 7.23 -20.71
C THR A 71 19.39 6.15 -20.45
N ARG A 72 20.69 6.49 -20.31
CA ARG A 72 21.74 5.50 -20.01
C ARG A 72 21.53 4.82 -18.66
N VAL A 73 21.25 5.59 -17.62
CA VAL A 73 21.00 5.06 -16.27
C VAL A 73 19.78 4.14 -16.27
N PHE A 74 18.68 4.56 -16.91
CA PHE A 74 17.50 3.71 -17.10
C PHE A 74 17.87 2.37 -17.75
N TRP A 75 18.57 2.38 -18.90
CA TRP A 75 18.88 1.14 -19.63
C TRP A 75 19.83 0.20 -18.90
N VAL A 76 20.73 0.73 -18.08
CA VAL A 76 21.60 -0.07 -17.21
C VAL A 76 20.78 -0.77 -16.12
N VAL A 77 19.92 -0.04 -15.39
CA VAL A 77 19.01 -0.62 -14.39
C VAL A 77 18.07 -1.63 -15.05
N PHE A 78 17.49 -1.27 -16.19
CA PHE A 78 16.58 -2.11 -16.97
C PHE A 78 17.26 -3.43 -17.32
N SER A 79 18.48 -3.40 -17.84
CA SER A 79 19.20 -4.60 -18.26
C SER A 79 19.68 -5.44 -17.09
N MET A 80 20.09 -4.79 -15.99
CA MET A 80 20.47 -5.46 -14.75
C MET A 80 19.29 -6.23 -14.14
N ASP A 81 18.10 -5.65 -14.14
CA ASP A 81 16.87 -6.32 -13.70
C ASP A 81 16.62 -7.62 -14.47
N ARG A 82 16.73 -7.60 -15.80
CA ARG A 82 16.55 -8.82 -16.62
C ARG A 82 17.58 -9.86 -16.28
N ILE A 83 18.85 -9.46 -16.13
CA ILE A 83 19.93 -10.41 -15.81
C ILE A 83 19.67 -11.05 -14.44
N ILE A 84 19.39 -10.25 -13.42
CA ILE A 84 19.16 -10.74 -12.05
C ILE A 84 17.88 -11.58 -11.99
N ALA A 85 16.78 -11.11 -12.56
CA ALA A 85 15.50 -11.83 -12.60
C ALA A 85 15.63 -13.19 -13.30
N THR A 86 16.25 -13.23 -14.48
CA THR A 86 16.49 -14.50 -15.21
C THR A 86 17.40 -15.44 -14.43
N THR A 87 18.47 -14.92 -13.82
CA THR A 87 19.44 -15.74 -13.07
C THR A 87 18.79 -16.32 -11.81
N LEU A 88 17.93 -15.56 -11.14
CA LEU A 88 17.21 -15.98 -9.93
C LEU A 88 15.90 -16.70 -10.23
N GLY A 89 15.47 -16.84 -11.49
CA GLY A 89 14.16 -17.42 -11.83
C GLY A 89 12.94 -16.61 -11.38
N ARG A 90 13.11 -15.29 -11.20
CA ARG A 90 12.06 -14.37 -10.74
C ARG A 90 11.40 -13.65 -11.94
N PRO A 91 10.16 -13.14 -11.79
CA PRO A 91 9.58 -12.22 -12.79
C PRO A 91 10.44 -10.96 -12.92
N VAL A 92 10.53 -10.39 -14.12
CA VAL A 92 11.18 -9.08 -14.35
C VAL A 92 10.37 -7.97 -13.66
N GLY A 93 11.06 -7.01 -13.07
CA GLY A 93 10.47 -6.02 -12.16
C GLY A 93 9.74 -4.87 -12.85
N LEU A 94 10.15 -4.51 -14.08
CA LEU A 94 9.53 -3.45 -14.86
C LEU A 94 9.16 -3.92 -16.26
N ARG A 95 7.90 -3.71 -16.64
CA ARG A 95 7.38 -4.10 -17.96
C ARG A 95 7.87 -3.20 -19.08
N ASP A 96 8.17 -3.82 -20.21
CA ASP A 96 8.64 -3.15 -21.42
C ASP A 96 7.58 -2.17 -21.93
N GLU A 97 6.28 -2.51 -21.85
CA GLU A 97 5.16 -1.65 -22.29
C GLU A 97 4.90 -0.43 -21.39
N ALA A 98 5.51 -0.40 -20.19
CA ALA A 98 5.40 0.72 -19.27
C ALA A 98 6.51 1.77 -19.47
N CYS A 99 7.36 1.59 -20.49
CA CYS A 99 8.55 2.39 -20.72
C CYS A 99 8.59 2.93 -22.16
N ASP A 100 9.08 4.15 -22.32
CA ASP A 100 9.46 4.70 -23.61
C ASP A 100 10.89 4.21 -23.91
N LEU A 101 10.99 3.05 -24.57
CA LEU A 101 12.24 2.30 -24.82
C LEU A 101 13.17 2.97 -25.86
N ARG A 102 13.46 4.26 -25.71
CA ARG A 102 14.41 5.02 -26.53
C ARG A 102 15.84 4.58 -26.22
N LEU A 103 16.54 3.98 -27.17
CA LEU A 103 17.95 3.62 -27.01
C LEU A 103 18.84 4.88 -26.87
N PRO A 104 19.94 4.83 -26.10
CA PRO A 104 20.88 5.94 -26.00
C PRO A 104 21.59 6.18 -27.32
N HIS A 105 22.12 7.40 -27.49
CA HIS A 105 22.94 7.73 -28.65
C HIS A 105 24.30 7.02 -28.56
N GLY A 106 24.92 6.77 -29.72
CA GLY A 106 26.24 6.16 -29.82
C GLY A 106 27.40 7.09 -29.42
N LEU A 107 27.21 7.95 -28.43
CA LEU A 107 28.22 8.89 -27.93
C LEU A 107 29.09 8.21 -26.86
N GLU A 108 30.39 8.34 -26.93
CA GLU A 108 31.30 7.86 -25.88
C GLU A 108 31.31 8.80 -24.67
N ASP A 109 31.80 8.31 -23.53
CA ASP A 109 31.77 9.07 -22.26
C ASP A 109 32.59 10.38 -22.33
N HIS A 110 33.67 10.41 -23.11
CA HIS A 110 34.45 11.64 -23.32
C HIS A 110 33.74 12.66 -24.22
N GLU A 111 32.81 12.22 -25.09
CA GLU A 111 31.98 13.08 -25.93
C GLU A 111 30.79 13.65 -25.15
N LEU A 112 30.28 12.88 -24.17
CA LEU A 112 29.30 13.34 -23.18
C LEU A 112 29.84 14.50 -22.32
N ASP A 113 31.10 14.42 -21.90
CA ASP A 113 31.75 15.50 -21.15
C ASP A 113 31.88 16.80 -21.97
N ALA A 114 31.94 16.71 -23.30
CA ALA A 114 31.90 17.87 -24.17
C ALA A 114 30.50 18.49 -24.20
N LEU A 115 29.42 17.69 -24.23
CA LEU A 115 28.04 18.18 -24.08
C LEU A 115 27.82 18.91 -22.74
N ARG A 116 28.45 18.42 -21.66
CA ARG A 116 28.41 19.06 -20.33
C ARG A 116 29.11 20.42 -20.28
N LYS A 117 30.13 20.66 -21.13
CA LYS A 117 30.97 21.88 -21.12
C LYS A 117 30.52 22.97 -22.10
N TYR A 118 29.75 22.62 -23.13
CA TYR A 118 29.32 23.54 -24.19
C TYR A 118 27.79 23.71 -24.22
N SER A 119 27.19 24.18 -23.13
CA SER A 119 25.73 24.44 -23.08
C SER A 119 25.29 25.73 -23.80
N ASP A 120 26.21 26.49 -24.41
CA ASP A 120 25.92 27.84 -24.93
C ASP A 120 26.40 28.13 -26.38
N ASN A 121 26.76 27.13 -27.20
CA ASN A 121 27.04 27.40 -28.61
C ASN A 121 26.59 26.30 -29.58
N GLN A 122 25.84 26.71 -30.61
CA GLN A 122 25.28 25.90 -31.70
C GLN A 122 26.36 25.35 -32.66
N SER A 123 27.30 24.58 -32.17
CA SER A 123 28.23 23.81 -33.00
C SER A 123 28.23 22.37 -32.53
N SER A 124 27.53 21.53 -33.31
CA SER A 124 27.49 20.08 -33.13
C SER A 124 28.93 19.54 -33.09
N PRO A 125 29.32 18.75 -32.09
CA PRO A 125 30.65 18.15 -32.07
C PRO A 125 30.78 17.22 -33.28
N HIS A 126 31.78 17.49 -34.13
CA HIS A 126 32.12 16.63 -35.25
C HIS A 126 32.54 15.26 -34.70
N ALA A 127 31.77 14.22 -35.02
CA ALA A 127 32.15 12.82 -34.85
C ALA A 127 33.50 12.60 -35.54
N THR A 128 34.55 12.41 -34.75
CA THR A 128 35.93 12.38 -35.25
C THR A 128 36.58 11.01 -35.18
N ASP A 129 35.84 9.95 -34.85
CA ASP A 129 36.32 8.59 -35.09
C ASP A 129 35.17 7.64 -35.45
N ASN A 130 35.29 6.91 -36.55
CA ASN A 130 34.29 5.95 -37.03
C ASN A 130 34.47 4.55 -36.39
N SER A 131 35.40 4.40 -35.45
CA SER A 131 35.56 3.16 -34.69
C SER A 131 34.43 3.02 -33.67
N PRO A 132 33.73 1.89 -33.60
CA PRO A 132 32.74 1.67 -32.54
C PRO A 132 33.45 1.72 -31.18
N GLY A 133 32.85 2.40 -30.20
CA GLY A 133 33.32 2.40 -28.81
C GLY A 133 32.42 1.61 -27.87
N ALA A 134 32.59 1.77 -26.56
CA ALA A 134 32.00 0.89 -25.55
C ALA A 134 30.46 0.96 -25.51
N ILE A 135 29.89 2.14 -25.81
CA ILE A 135 28.44 2.34 -25.85
C ILE A 135 27.77 1.47 -26.92
N ALA A 136 28.48 1.15 -28.01
CA ALA A 136 27.95 0.31 -29.08
C ALA A 136 27.68 -1.13 -28.58
N CYS A 137 28.53 -1.70 -27.72
CA CYS A 137 28.27 -3.01 -27.11
C CYS A 137 27.20 -2.90 -26.01
N ALA A 138 27.13 -1.79 -25.25
CA ALA A 138 26.03 -1.56 -24.31
C ALA A 138 24.65 -1.53 -25.01
N VAL A 139 24.53 -0.85 -26.15
CA VAL A 139 23.31 -0.83 -26.98
C VAL A 139 22.94 -2.24 -27.47
N VAL A 140 23.92 -3.07 -27.81
CA VAL A 140 23.67 -4.49 -28.12
C VAL A 140 23.11 -5.23 -26.91
N HIS A 141 23.68 -5.06 -25.72
CA HIS A 141 23.16 -5.66 -24.49
C HIS A 141 21.73 -5.21 -24.18
N PHE A 142 21.40 -3.93 -24.41
CA PHE A 142 20.05 -3.39 -24.24
C PHE A 142 19.04 -4.05 -25.20
N LYS A 143 19.43 -4.25 -26.47
CA LYS A 143 18.60 -4.99 -27.44
C LYS A 143 18.40 -6.44 -27.01
N LEU A 144 19.43 -7.09 -26.48
CA LEU A 144 19.32 -8.46 -25.96
C LEU A 144 18.48 -8.53 -24.67
N ALA A 145 18.44 -7.47 -23.85
CA ALA A 145 17.58 -7.40 -22.68
C ALA A 145 16.09 -7.40 -23.05
N LEU A 146 15.71 -6.74 -24.16
CA LEU A 146 14.34 -6.82 -24.70
C LEU A 146 13.99 -8.24 -25.15
N VAL A 147 14.94 -8.94 -25.79
CA VAL A 147 14.73 -10.35 -26.15
C VAL A 147 14.58 -11.21 -24.89
N ASN A 148 15.37 -10.94 -23.85
CA ASN A 148 15.23 -11.62 -22.56
C ASN A 148 13.82 -11.44 -21.98
N SER A 149 13.33 -10.20 -21.89
CA SER A 149 11.96 -9.90 -21.44
C SER A 149 10.93 -10.74 -22.22
N GLU A 150 11.00 -10.72 -23.55
CA GLU A 150 10.06 -11.45 -24.42
C GLU A 150 10.07 -12.97 -24.17
N ILE A 151 11.25 -13.56 -23.98
CA ILE A 151 11.39 -14.98 -23.64
C ILE A 151 10.79 -15.28 -22.27
N MET A 152 11.10 -14.45 -21.27
CA MET A 152 10.61 -14.64 -19.90
C MET A 152 9.08 -14.54 -19.83
N TYR A 153 8.48 -13.56 -20.51
CA TYR A 153 7.03 -13.40 -20.60
C TYR A 153 6.34 -14.56 -21.32
N THR A 154 6.98 -15.10 -22.37
CA THR A 154 6.36 -16.09 -23.25
C THR A 154 6.52 -17.52 -22.76
N LEU A 155 7.74 -17.92 -22.38
CA LEU A 155 8.10 -19.31 -22.07
C LEU A 155 8.14 -19.61 -20.57
N HIS A 156 8.38 -18.59 -19.73
CA HIS A 156 8.55 -18.74 -18.28
C HIS A 156 7.39 -18.18 -17.44
N SER A 157 6.30 -17.72 -18.07
CA SER A 157 5.08 -17.34 -17.36
C SER A 157 4.38 -18.56 -16.74
N ILE A 158 4.00 -18.43 -15.47
CA ILE A 158 3.32 -19.49 -14.69
C ILE A 158 1.85 -19.66 -15.12
N SER A 159 1.24 -18.62 -15.69
CA SER A 159 -0.15 -18.67 -16.16
C SER A 159 -0.22 -18.83 -17.69
N PRO A 160 -0.63 -20.01 -18.19
CA PRO A 160 -0.86 -20.20 -19.63
C PRO A 160 -2.08 -19.41 -20.15
N ASN A 161 -2.95 -18.92 -19.25
CA ASN A 161 -4.18 -18.17 -19.55
C ASN A 161 -4.14 -16.75 -18.96
N ALA A 162 -3.02 -16.06 -19.09
CA ALA A 162 -2.93 -14.67 -18.67
C ALA A 162 -3.95 -13.79 -19.45
N PRO A 163 -4.47 -12.71 -18.84
CA PRO A 163 -5.50 -11.88 -19.48
C PRO A 163 -5.06 -11.34 -20.85
N GLN A 164 -5.98 -11.26 -21.80
CA GLN A 164 -5.67 -10.95 -23.21
C GLN A 164 -4.98 -9.59 -23.44
N HIS A 165 -5.07 -8.67 -22.48
CA HIS A 165 -4.40 -7.36 -22.53
C HIS A 165 -2.98 -7.37 -21.93
N THR A 166 -2.57 -8.48 -21.31
CA THR A 166 -1.34 -8.56 -20.51
C THR A 166 -0.17 -9.14 -21.30
N TYR A 167 -0.42 -9.99 -22.30
CA TYR A 167 0.61 -10.55 -23.19
C TYR A 167 0.09 -10.69 -24.62
N PRO A 168 0.95 -10.51 -25.65
CA PRO A 168 0.61 -10.87 -27.01
C PRO A 168 0.20 -12.34 -27.09
N ARG A 169 -0.93 -12.63 -27.73
CA ARG A 169 -1.33 -14.02 -27.98
C ARG A 169 -0.34 -14.62 -28.97
N ILE A 170 0.45 -15.59 -28.52
CA ILE A 170 1.34 -16.40 -29.37
C ILE A 170 0.64 -17.73 -29.64
N PRO A 171 -0.12 -17.84 -30.75
CA PRO A 171 -0.88 -19.05 -31.09
C PRO A 171 0.02 -20.21 -31.51
N ASP A 172 1.17 -19.91 -32.11
CA ASP A 172 2.16 -20.88 -32.54
C ASP A 172 3.50 -20.54 -31.88
N VAL A 173 3.84 -21.33 -30.86
CA VAL A 173 5.05 -21.14 -30.06
C VAL A 173 6.30 -21.53 -30.85
N GLU A 174 6.21 -22.51 -31.75
CA GLU A 174 7.35 -22.97 -32.54
C GLU A 174 7.70 -21.96 -33.63
N ALA A 175 6.70 -21.43 -34.34
CA ALA A 175 6.89 -20.34 -35.30
C ALA A 175 7.45 -19.07 -34.62
N TRP A 176 6.95 -18.73 -33.43
CA TRP A 176 7.49 -17.61 -32.64
C TRP A 176 8.94 -17.87 -32.19
N GLN A 177 9.26 -19.07 -31.69
CA GLN A 177 10.61 -19.43 -31.24
C GLN A 177 11.62 -19.33 -32.38
N ASN A 178 11.26 -19.80 -33.59
CA ASN A 178 12.08 -19.67 -34.79
C ASN A 178 12.25 -18.20 -35.22
N GLY A 179 11.16 -17.42 -35.24
CA GLY A 179 11.23 -16.00 -35.57
C GLY A 179 12.06 -15.17 -34.58
N LEU A 180 12.02 -15.52 -33.29
CA LEU A 180 12.86 -14.89 -32.28
C LEU A 180 14.34 -15.28 -32.44
N TYR A 181 14.62 -16.53 -32.80
CA TYR A 181 15.98 -16.98 -33.10
C TYR A 181 16.57 -16.26 -34.31
N ASP A 182 15.79 -16.06 -35.39
CA ASP A 182 16.21 -15.27 -36.55
C ASP A 182 16.51 -13.82 -36.18
N ARG A 183 15.72 -13.23 -35.28
CA ARG A 183 15.99 -11.89 -34.71
C ARG A 183 17.29 -11.87 -33.90
N LEU A 184 17.55 -12.87 -33.08
CA LEU A 184 18.82 -13.00 -32.35
C LEU A 184 20.02 -13.10 -33.31
N VAL A 185 19.91 -13.89 -34.37
CA VAL A 185 20.94 -14.01 -35.41
C VAL A 185 21.14 -12.66 -36.13
N ALA A 186 20.07 -11.94 -36.43
CA ALA A 186 20.14 -10.61 -37.04
C ALA A 186 20.83 -9.59 -36.11
N ILE A 187 20.51 -9.61 -34.81
CA ILE A 187 21.18 -8.77 -33.79
C ILE A 187 22.67 -9.11 -33.73
N ARG A 188 23.05 -10.40 -33.71
CA ARG A 188 24.44 -10.84 -33.72
C ARG A 188 25.25 -10.30 -34.90
N ARG A 189 24.64 -10.25 -36.10
CA ARG A 189 25.30 -9.68 -37.30
C ARG A 189 25.62 -8.19 -37.16
N SER A 190 24.96 -7.48 -36.24
CA SER A 190 25.19 -6.06 -35.96
C SER A 190 26.21 -5.80 -34.85
N PHE A 191 26.90 -6.83 -34.36
CA PHE A 191 27.87 -6.67 -33.27
C PHE A 191 29.05 -5.80 -33.69
N PRO A 192 29.48 -4.85 -32.84
CA PRO A 192 30.63 -4.03 -33.13
C PRO A 192 31.91 -4.88 -33.16
N THR A 193 32.82 -4.53 -34.07
CA THR A 193 34.15 -5.12 -34.18
C THR A 193 35.18 -4.13 -33.64
N PHE A 194 36.00 -4.57 -32.68
CA PHE A 194 37.02 -3.74 -32.04
C PHE A 194 38.42 -4.26 -32.37
N GLY A 195 39.43 -3.39 -32.26
CA GLY A 195 40.84 -3.78 -32.30
C GLY A 195 41.26 -4.59 -31.07
N ASP A 196 42.52 -5.07 -31.06
CA ASP A 196 43.01 -6.06 -30.09
C ASP A 196 42.82 -5.65 -28.60
N GLU A 197 42.97 -4.36 -28.26
CA GLU A 197 42.82 -3.88 -26.88
C GLU A 197 41.37 -3.99 -26.34
N SER A 198 40.37 -3.77 -27.20
CA SER A 198 38.94 -3.76 -26.85
C SER A 198 38.18 -4.99 -27.35
N LYS A 199 38.90 -5.98 -27.91
CA LYS A 199 38.33 -7.24 -28.43
C LYS A 199 37.46 -7.97 -27.40
N HIS A 200 37.80 -7.85 -26.12
CA HIS A 200 37.05 -8.46 -25.01
C HIS A 200 35.58 -7.99 -24.95
N LEU A 201 35.26 -6.77 -25.41
CA LEU A 201 33.88 -6.27 -25.45
C LEU A 201 33.03 -7.02 -26.48
N SER A 202 33.57 -7.31 -27.67
CA SER A 202 32.89 -8.16 -28.66
C SER A 202 32.65 -9.58 -28.10
N VAL A 203 33.60 -10.11 -27.34
CA VAL A 203 33.49 -11.43 -26.70
C VAL A 203 32.37 -11.47 -25.66
N LEU A 204 32.21 -10.41 -24.85
CA LEU A 204 31.10 -10.29 -23.90
C LEU A 204 29.73 -10.20 -24.60
N CYS A 205 29.64 -9.44 -25.69
CA CYS A 205 28.47 -9.37 -26.55
C CYS A 205 28.11 -10.78 -27.11
N GLU A 206 29.10 -11.57 -27.54
CA GLU A 206 28.94 -12.96 -28.01
C GLU A 206 28.49 -13.93 -26.91
N ILE A 207 29.03 -13.81 -25.69
CA ILE A 207 28.58 -14.60 -24.53
C ILE A 207 27.10 -14.35 -24.27
N ARG A 208 26.67 -13.07 -24.21
CA ARG A 208 25.26 -12.73 -23.98
C ARG A 208 24.33 -13.25 -25.07
N TYR A 209 24.76 -13.24 -26.33
CA TYR A 209 23.99 -13.84 -27.42
C TYR A 209 23.74 -15.33 -27.16
N HIS A 210 24.80 -16.09 -26.86
CA HIS A 210 24.68 -17.52 -26.62
C HIS A 210 23.85 -17.85 -25.37
N GLU A 211 23.90 -17.01 -24.34
CA GLU A 211 23.00 -17.12 -23.18
C GLU A 211 21.53 -16.92 -23.55
N MET A 212 21.19 -15.99 -24.45
CA MET A 212 19.82 -15.83 -24.94
C MET A 212 19.36 -17.00 -25.80
N VAL A 213 20.24 -17.57 -26.62
CA VAL A 213 19.94 -18.80 -27.38
C VAL A 213 19.69 -19.98 -26.43
N MET A 214 20.50 -20.12 -25.39
CA MET A 214 20.28 -21.13 -24.36
C MET A 214 18.95 -20.90 -23.62
N LEU A 215 18.64 -19.66 -23.24
CA LEU A 215 17.38 -19.31 -22.57
C LEU A 215 16.15 -19.63 -23.45
N LEU A 216 16.25 -19.41 -24.76
CA LEU A 216 15.18 -19.65 -25.73
C LEU A 216 14.87 -21.14 -25.94
N PHE A 217 15.89 -21.99 -26.02
CA PHE A 217 15.75 -23.38 -26.46
C PHE A 217 15.88 -24.43 -25.36
N ARG A 218 16.35 -24.06 -24.16
CA ARG A 218 16.40 -24.98 -23.02
C ARG A 218 14.99 -25.36 -22.57
N PRO A 219 14.82 -26.43 -21.78
CA PRO A 219 13.52 -26.76 -21.19
C PRO A 219 12.91 -25.58 -20.42
N THR A 220 11.62 -25.33 -20.62
CA THR A 220 10.86 -24.25 -19.96
C THR A 220 9.52 -24.76 -19.46
N PRO A 221 8.82 -24.04 -18.55
CA PRO A 221 7.48 -24.41 -18.12
C PRO A 221 6.49 -24.64 -19.28
N ARG A 222 6.60 -23.82 -20.35
CA ARG A 222 5.76 -23.92 -21.55
C ARG A 222 6.22 -25.00 -22.54
N ILE A 223 7.53 -25.25 -22.65
CA ILE A 223 8.12 -26.28 -23.52
C ILE A 223 9.00 -27.20 -22.66
N ARG A 224 8.36 -28.19 -22.02
CA ARG A 224 9.06 -29.12 -21.11
C ARG A 224 10.02 -30.07 -21.84
N SER A 225 9.68 -30.41 -23.09
CA SER A 225 10.46 -31.32 -23.92
C SER A 225 10.82 -30.65 -25.25
N PRO A 226 11.93 -29.88 -25.33
CA PRO A 226 12.33 -29.20 -26.55
C PRO A 226 12.66 -30.18 -27.68
N SER A 227 12.55 -29.72 -28.93
CA SER A 227 12.91 -30.51 -30.10
C SER A 227 14.41 -30.85 -30.09
N LYS A 228 14.80 -31.93 -30.79
CA LYS A 228 16.21 -32.34 -30.89
C LYS A 228 17.08 -31.24 -31.53
N ASP A 229 16.51 -30.47 -32.45
CA ASP A 229 17.20 -29.35 -33.10
C ASP A 229 17.38 -28.18 -32.13
N SER A 230 16.36 -27.86 -31.31
CA SER A 230 16.47 -26.88 -30.22
C SER A 230 17.57 -27.23 -29.23
N LEU A 231 17.63 -28.50 -28.79
CA LEU A 231 18.68 -28.98 -27.88
C LEU A 231 20.07 -28.98 -28.53
N THR A 232 20.14 -29.12 -29.85
CA THR A 232 21.41 -28.98 -30.60
C THR A 232 21.89 -27.53 -30.58
N HIS A 233 20.99 -26.55 -30.77
CA HIS A 233 21.32 -25.12 -30.63
C HIS A 233 21.76 -24.75 -29.21
N CYS A 234 21.12 -25.31 -28.17
CA CYS A 234 21.56 -25.17 -26.77
C CYS A 234 22.97 -25.70 -26.56
N TYR A 235 23.26 -26.91 -27.02
CA TYR A 235 24.58 -27.53 -26.85
C TYR A 235 25.69 -26.69 -27.50
N GLN A 236 25.48 -26.27 -28.75
CA GLN A 236 26.46 -25.44 -29.48
C GLN A 236 26.69 -24.09 -28.79
N SER A 237 25.63 -23.47 -28.26
CA SER A 237 25.73 -22.19 -27.57
C SER A 237 26.40 -22.31 -26.20
N ALA A 238 26.14 -23.40 -25.47
CA ALA A 238 26.78 -23.67 -24.20
C ALA A 238 28.29 -23.94 -24.36
N GLU A 239 28.67 -24.71 -25.38
CA GLU A 239 30.09 -24.96 -25.71
C GLU A 239 30.80 -23.66 -26.12
N ALA A 240 30.16 -22.85 -26.97
CA ALA A 240 30.67 -21.55 -27.36
C ALA A 240 30.86 -20.62 -26.15
N THR A 241 29.92 -20.62 -25.21
CA THR A 241 29.98 -19.80 -23.98
C THR A 241 31.19 -20.15 -23.12
N ILE A 242 31.43 -21.43 -22.85
CA ILE A 242 32.62 -21.87 -22.08
C ILE A 242 33.91 -21.50 -22.81
N ARG A 243 33.97 -21.69 -24.13
CA ARG A 243 35.14 -21.33 -24.94
C ARG A 243 35.43 -19.82 -24.89
N LEU A 244 34.40 -18.98 -24.97
CA LEU A 244 34.53 -17.52 -24.92
C LEU A 244 34.95 -17.04 -23.53
N TRP A 245 34.42 -17.62 -22.45
CA TRP A 245 34.91 -17.36 -21.09
C TRP A 245 36.37 -17.78 -20.91
N LYS A 246 36.78 -18.92 -21.51
CA LYS A 246 38.19 -19.35 -21.53
C LYS A 246 39.09 -18.37 -22.28
N GLU A 247 38.61 -17.79 -23.38
CA GLU A 247 39.34 -16.74 -24.11
C GLU A 247 39.55 -15.48 -23.25
N LEU A 248 38.52 -15.05 -22.51
CA LEU A 248 38.64 -13.94 -21.56
C LEU A 248 39.59 -14.26 -20.40
N TYR A 249 39.54 -15.49 -19.88
CA TYR A 249 40.44 -15.93 -18.81
C TYR A 249 41.90 -15.95 -19.27
N ASN A 250 42.18 -16.53 -20.44
CA ASN A 250 43.54 -16.59 -20.98
C ASN A 250 44.14 -15.23 -21.35
N SER A 251 43.30 -14.20 -21.49
CA SER A 251 43.72 -12.82 -21.76
C SER A 251 43.71 -11.93 -20.50
N ASP A 252 43.52 -12.52 -19.32
CA ASP A 252 43.38 -11.81 -18.03
C ASP A 252 42.28 -10.71 -18.06
N ARG A 253 41.22 -10.93 -18.85
CA ARG A 253 40.07 -10.02 -19.00
C ARG A 253 38.77 -10.60 -18.45
N MET A 254 38.78 -11.79 -17.87
CA MET A 254 37.59 -12.39 -17.26
C MET A 254 37.23 -11.66 -15.96
N SER A 255 36.01 -11.14 -15.87
CA SER A 255 35.47 -10.66 -14.60
C SER A 255 34.96 -11.84 -13.77
N TYR A 256 35.47 -12.01 -12.55
CA TYR A 256 35.00 -13.02 -11.58
C TYR A 256 33.75 -12.54 -10.85
N SER A 257 32.67 -12.28 -11.60
CA SER A 257 31.38 -11.89 -11.05
C SER A 257 30.48 -13.09 -10.79
N TRP A 258 29.46 -12.90 -9.96
CA TRP A 258 28.39 -13.87 -9.75
C TRP A 258 27.72 -14.29 -11.07
N THR A 259 27.51 -13.34 -11.99
CA THR A 259 26.93 -13.61 -13.31
C THR A 259 27.83 -14.48 -14.20
N SER A 260 29.15 -14.31 -14.13
CA SER A 260 30.10 -15.15 -14.87
C SER A 260 30.11 -16.60 -14.37
N ILE A 261 30.03 -16.80 -13.05
CA ILE A 261 29.98 -18.12 -12.42
C ILE A 261 28.71 -18.84 -12.84
N HIS A 262 27.57 -18.16 -12.74
CA HIS A 262 26.29 -18.72 -13.17
C HIS A 262 26.32 -19.11 -14.66
N SER A 263 26.84 -18.23 -15.52
CA SER A 263 26.99 -18.48 -16.96
C SER A 263 27.77 -19.75 -17.25
N ILE A 264 28.93 -19.93 -16.59
CA ILE A 264 29.81 -21.09 -16.77
C ILE A 264 29.16 -22.37 -16.23
N CYS A 265 28.61 -22.33 -15.01
CA CYS A 265 27.93 -23.47 -14.39
C CYS A 265 26.74 -23.94 -15.24
N LEU A 266 25.87 -23.00 -15.63
CA LEU A 266 24.67 -23.30 -16.43
C LEU A 266 25.03 -23.88 -17.81
N SER A 267 26.04 -23.31 -18.48
CA SER A 267 26.52 -23.82 -19.76
C SER A 267 27.02 -25.25 -19.64
N ALA A 268 27.80 -25.56 -18.60
CA ALA A 268 28.34 -26.90 -18.39
C ALA A 268 27.21 -27.92 -18.13
N ILE A 269 26.21 -27.55 -17.32
CA ILE A 269 25.02 -28.38 -17.08
C ILE A 269 24.23 -28.62 -18.37
N ILE A 270 24.03 -27.60 -19.20
CA ILE A 270 23.31 -27.72 -20.48
C ILE A 270 24.02 -28.67 -21.44
N ILE A 271 25.35 -28.64 -21.49
CA ILE A 271 26.14 -29.59 -22.31
C ILE A 271 25.89 -31.02 -21.88
N LEU A 272 25.96 -31.30 -20.57
CA LEU A 272 25.73 -32.64 -20.02
C LEU A 272 24.28 -33.09 -20.29
N TYR A 273 23.31 -32.22 -20.04
CA TYR A 273 21.90 -32.47 -20.29
C TYR A 273 21.61 -32.82 -21.77
N CYS A 274 22.06 -31.97 -22.70
CA CYS A 274 21.87 -32.22 -24.13
C CYS A 274 22.55 -33.51 -24.59
N THR A 275 23.70 -33.85 -23.98
CA THR A 275 24.41 -35.11 -24.23
C THR A 275 23.60 -36.33 -23.78
N TRP A 276 22.91 -36.26 -22.63
CA TRP A 276 22.06 -37.35 -22.14
C TRP A 276 20.78 -37.50 -22.96
N MET A 277 20.16 -36.40 -23.38
CA MET A 277 18.83 -36.40 -24.01
C MET A 277 18.87 -36.66 -25.52
N VAL A 278 19.92 -36.21 -26.21
CA VAL A 278 20.00 -36.32 -27.67
C VAL A 278 20.99 -37.43 -28.03
N ARG A 279 20.48 -38.65 -28.25
CA ARG A 279 21.32 -39.82 -28.62
C ARG A 279 22.24 -39.56 -29.83
N LYS A 280 21.77 -38.79 -30.83
CA LYS A 280 22.58 -38.40 -32.01
C LYS A 280 23.77 -37.53 -31.61
N LEU A 281 23.61 -36.67 -30.61
CA LEU A 281 24.64 -35.80 -30.07
C LEU A 281 25.61 -36.62 -29.21
N ALA A 282 25.12 -37.50 -28.33
CA ALA A 282 25.92 -38.43 -27.53
C ALA A 282 26.90 -39.28 -28.39
N LEU A 283 26.42 -39.73 -29.55
CA LEU A 283 27.20 -40.54 -30.48
C LEU A 283 28.16 -39.73 -31.36
N LYS A 284 27.85 -38.47 -31.68
CA LYS A 284 28.70 -37.59 -32.49
C LYS A 284 29.73 -36.81 -31.68
N THR A 285 29.50 -36.60 -30.39
CA THR A 285 30.37 -35.80 -29.51
C THR A 285 31.66 -36.57 -29.24
N GLU A 286 32.82 -36.08 -29.67
CA GLU A 286 34.09 -36.74 -29.32
C GLU A 286 34.32 -36.68 -27.80
N ILE A 287 34.69 -37.80 -27.18
CA ILE A 287 34.90 -37.85 -25.71
C ILE A 287 36.02 -36.89 -25.32
N ASP A 288 37.06 -36.78 -26.14
CA ASP A 288 38.19 -35.87 -25.90
C ASP A 288 37.76 -34.40 -25.96
N SER A 289 36.90 -34.04 -26.92
CA SER A 289 36.35 -32.68 -27.04
C SER A 289 35.46 -32.32 -25.85
N LEU A 290 34.53 -33.20 -25.46
CA LEU A 290 33.69 -33.01 -24.27
C LEU A 290 34.54 -32.88 -23.00
N THR A 291 35.56 -33.72 -22.86
CA THR A 291 36.49 -33.69 -21.73
C THR A 291 37.25 -32.36 -21.69
N GLN A 292 37.77 -31.89 -22.83
CA GLN A 292 38.44 -30.59 -22.90
C GLN A 292 37.53 -29.42 -22.51
N THR A 293 36.28 -29.42 -22.96
CA THR A 293 35.31 -28.36 -22.63
C THR A 293 34.91 -28.39 -21.15
N MET A 294 34.69 -29.58 -20.58
CA MET A 294 34.38 -29.71 -19.15
C MET A 294 35.57 -29.37 -18.25
N VAL A 295 36.80 -29.76 -18.64
CA VAL A 295 38.02 -29.34 -17.94
C VAL A 295 38.21 -27.83 -18.02
N ALA A 296 37.91 -27.21 -19.16
CA ALA A 296 37.94 -25.75 -19.28
C ALA A 296 36.93 -25.09 -18.31
N ALA A 297 35.69 -25.56 -18.25
CA ALA A 297 34.70 -25.06 -17.30
C ALA A 297 35.15 -25.25 -15.84
N SER A 298 35.70 -26.42 -15.51
CA SER A 298 36.23 -26.73 -14.18
C SER A 298 37.39 -25.80 -13.78
N ASN A 299 38.32 -25.53 -14.70
CA ASN A 299 39.43 -24.61 -14.46
C ASN A 299 38.93 -23.17 -14.24
N LEU A 300 37.96 -22.71 -15.04
CA LEU A 300 37.36 -21.39 -14.89
C LEU A 300 36.65 -21.25 -13.53
N LEU A 301 35.88 -22.27 -13.13
CA LEU A 301 35.23 -22.30 -11.81
C LEU A 301 36.23 -22.42 -10.67
N SER A 302 37.37 -23.09 -10.90
CA SER A 302 38.46 -23.14 -9.92
C SER A 302 39.08 -21.76 -9.70
N ALA A 303 39.34 -21.01 -10.79
CA ALA A 303 39.85 -19.64 -10.72
C ALA A 303 38.84 -18.69 -10.06
N ALA A 304 37.57 -18.75 -10.46
CA ALA A 304 36.51 -18.00 -9.79
C ALA A 304 36.33 -18.41 -8.31
N GLY A 305 36.70 -19.66 -7.99
CA GLY A 305 36.69 -20.25 -6.66
C GLY A 305 37.59 -19.56 -5.65
N GLU A 306 38.58 -18.78 -6.08
CA GLU A 306 39.40 -17.94 -5.19
C GLU A 306 38.60 -16.75 -4.65
N HIS A 307 37.62 -16.26 -5.42
CA HIS A 307 36.75 -15.14 -5.08
C HIS A 307 35.40 -15.59 -4.49
N TRP A 308 34.90 -16.75 -4.92
CA TRP A 308 33.57 -17.25 -4.58
C TRP A 308 33.61 -18.71 -4.13
N VAL A 309 33.27 -18.96 -2.87
CA VAL A 309 33.22 -20.33 -2.31
C VAL A 309 32.28 -21.22 -3.12
N ASP A 310 31.15 -20.69 -3.57
CA ASP A 310 30.14 -21.41 -4.36
C ASP A 310 30.69 -21.92 -5.70
N ALA A 311 31.65 -21.21 -6.31
CA ALA A 311 32.29 -21.65 -7.54
C ALA A 311 33.15 -22.91 -7.33
N ARG A 312 33.78 -23.07 -6.15
CA ARG A 312 34.51 -24.30 -5.81
C ARG A 312 33.58 -25.49 -5.67
N ARG A 313 32.44 -25.29 -5.01
CA ARG A 313 31.43 -26.34 -4.89
C ARG A 313 30.86 -26.68 -6.26
N CYS A 314 30.59 -25.67 -7.11
CA CYS A 314 30.12 -25.89 -8.48
C CYS A 314 31.09 -26.71 -9.31
N ARG A 315 32.38 -26.40 -9.22
CA ARG A 315 33.45 -27.17 -9.87
C ARG A 315 33.43 -28.64 -9.46
N ASP A 316 33.36 -28.92 -8.16
CA ASP A 316 33.49 -30.29 -7.64
C ASP A 316 32.29 -31.15 -8.07
N SER A 317 31.09 -30.60 -7.97
CA SER A 317 29.86 -31.22 -8.45
C SER A 317 29.89 -31.47 -9.96
N LEU A 318 30.35 -30.47 -10.73
CA LEU A 318 30.48 -30.60 -12.18
C LEU A 318 31.48 -31.70 -12.56
N ASN A 319 32.63 -31.78 -11.89
CA ASN A 319 33.65 -32.81 -12.15
C ASN A 319 33.08 -34.22 -11.94
N ASN A 320 32.28 -34.43 -10.90
CA ASN A 320 31.62 -35.71 -10.63
C ASN A 320 30.64 -36.08 -11.75
N LEU A 321 29.78 -35.13 -12.15
CA LEU A 321 28.81 -35.31 -13.24
C LEU A 321 29.48 -35.59 -14.58
N THR A 322 30.55 -34.88 -14.89
CA THR A 322 31.35 -35.09 -16.10
C THR A 322 31.95 -36.49 -16.11
N ALA A 323 32.60 -36.91 -15.02
CA ALA A 323 33.22 -38.23 -14.92
C ALA A 323 32.17 -39.35 -15.10
N ALA A 324 30.98 -39.17 -14.52
CA ALA A 324 29.89 -40.11 -14.64
C ALA A 324 29.32 -40.17 -16.08
N THR A 325 29.20 -39.02 -16.74
CA THR A 325 28.76 -38.92 -18.15
C THR A 325 29.74 -39.58 -19.10
N ILE A 326 31.04 -39.39 -18.89
CA ILE A 326 32.09 -40.03 -19.71
C ILE A 326 32.01 -41.56 -19.56
N ARG A 327 31.88 -42.08 -18.34
CA ARG A 327 31.69 -43.52 -18.11
C ARG A 327 30.48 -44.05 -18.88
N TRP A 328 29.35 -43.36 -18.81
CA TRP A 328 28.14 -43.73 -19.55
C TRP A 328 28.35 -43.71 -21.07
N LEU A 329 29.03 -42.70 -21.63
CA LEU A 329 29.32 -42.63 -23.07
C LEU A 329 30.21 -43.77 -23.55
N VAL A 330 31.22 -44.17 -22.77
CA VAL A 330 32.08 -45.32 -23.07
C VAL A 330 31.26 -46.60 -23.13
N THR A 331 30.38 -46.84 -22.14
CA THR A 331 29.47 -47.99 -22.13
C THR A 331 28.47 -47.96 -23.29
N LEU A 332 27.94 -46.80 -23.63
CA LEU A 332 27.00 -46.64 -24.74
C LEU A 332 27.65 -47.04 -26.08
N ARG A 333 28.92 -46.67 -26.29
CA ARG A 333 29.68 -46.98 -27.51
C ARG A 333 30.12 -48.44 -27.58
N SER A 334 30.55 -49.03 -26.46
CA SER A 334 30.92 -50.46 -26.43
C SER A 334 29.72 -51.35 -26.76
N THR A 335 28.52 -50.98 -26.29
CA THR A 335 27.26 -51.68 -26.60
C THR A 335 26.90 -51.58 -28.08
N GLN A 336 27.18 -50.43 -28.72
CA GLN A 336 26.90 -50.24 -30.15
C GLN A 336 27.91 -50.97 -31.05
N GLN A 337 29.20 -51.00 -30.68
CA GLN A 337 30.22 -51.81 -31.37
C GLN A 337 29.92 -53.31 -31.29
N GLN A 338 29.46 -53.82 -30.13
CA GLN A 338 29.00 -55.21 -29.98
C GLN A 338 27.74 -55.53 -30.82
N THR A 339 26.84 -54.56 -30.98
CA THR A 339 25.63 -54.74 -31.80
C THR A 339 25.97 -54.72 -33.30
N GLN A 340 26.93 -53.89 -33.74
CA GLN A 340 27.42 -53.89 -35.13
C GLN A 340 28.29 -55.11 -35.48
N THR A 341 29.09 -55.65 -34.53
CA THR A 341 29.83 -56.91 -34.75
C THR A 341 28.90 -58.12 -34.78
N ARG A 342 27.78 -58.12 -34.03
CA ARG A 342 26.74 -59.16 -34.16
C ARG A 342 26.02 -59.13 -35.51
N VAL A 343 25.68 -57.94 -36.03
CA VAL A 343 25.05 -57.81 -37.36
C VAL A 343 26.02 -58.12 -38.50
N ALA A 344 27.32 -57.86 -38.35
CA ALA A 344 28.34 -58.30 -39.31
C ALA A 344 28.60 -59.82 -39.25
N ALA A 345 28.55 -60.44 -38.06
CA ALA A 345 28.67 -61.88 -37.89
C ALA A 345 27.45 -62.67 -38.41
N ASP A 346 26.25 -62.09 -38.39
CA ASP A 346 25.02 -62.70 -38.93
C ASP A 346 24.88 -62.59 -40.47
N SER A 347 25.74 -61.82 -41.14
CA SER A 347 25.76 -61.72 -42.61
C SER A 347 26.52 -62.85 -43.31
N GLY A 348 26.97 -63.86 -42.55
CA GLY A 348 27.86 -64.93 -43.01
C GLY A 348 27.42 -66.35 -42.65
N ALA A 349 26.14 -66.73 -42.74
CA ALA A 349 25.73 -68.14 -42.76
C ALA A 349 24.30 -68.36 -43.32
N GLN A 350 24.26 -68.80 -44.58
CA GLN A 350 23.34 -69.72 -45.25
C GLN A 350 21.91 -70.01 -44.72
N THR A 351 20.94 -69.62 -45.56
CA THR A 351 19.84 -70.40 -46.19
C THR A 351 19.00 -71.41 -45.37
N ASP A 352 17.69 -71.16 -45.28
CA ASP A 352 16.63 -72.17 -45.52
C ASP A 352 15.24 -71.49 -45.70
N PRO A 353 14.24 -72.12 -46.37
CA PRO A 353 13.57 -71.49 -47.50
C PRO A 353 12.04 -71.67 -47.40
N TYR A 354 11.35 -71.02 -46.46
CA TYR A 354 9.89 -71.07 -46.43
C TYR A 354 9.31 -69.82 -45.75
N ALA A 355 8.99 -68.80 -46.55
CA ALA A 355 7.94 -67.82 -46.23
C ALA A 355 7.55 -67.05 -47.52
N PRO A 356 6.26 -67.00 -47.91
CA PRO A 356 5.83 -66.31 -49.12
C PRO A 356 5.67 -64.79 -48.90
N SER A 357 6.36 -64.04 -49.75
CA SER A 357 5.97 -62.81 -50.45
C SER A 357 4.99 -61.82 -49.78
N THR A 358 5.50 -60.66 -49.38
CA THR A 358 4.76 -59.40 -49.31
C THR A 358 5.25 -58.44 -50.40
N THR A 359 4.32 -58.04 -51.26
CA THR A 359 4.34 -56.88 -52.16
C THR A 359 2.88 -56.40 -52.14
N VAL A 360 2.47 -55.13 -52.10
CA VAL A 360 3.09 -53.82 -52.28
C VAL A 360 1.90 -52.83 -52.17
N ILE A 361 2.15 -51.58 -51.73
CA ILE A 361 1.44 -50.33 -52.10
C ILE A 361 0.18 -49.81 -51.33
N ASP A 362 0.32 -48.52 -51.01
CA ASP A 362 -0.58 -47.35 -50.88
C ASP A 362 -1.59 -47.15 -49.73
N ASP A 363 -1.26 -46.14 -48.90
CA ASP A 363 -1.98 -44.88 -48.53
C ASP A 363 -3.40 -44.64 -49.12
N PRO A 364 -4.19 -43.62 -48.70
CA PRO A 364 -4.31 -42.81 -47.47
C PRO A 364 -5.79 -42.74 -46.95
N THR A 365 -6.04 -41.89 -45.95
CA THR A 365 -7.26 -41.03 -45.73
C THR A 365 -8.03 -41.15 -44.39
N MET A 366 -7.96 -40.03 -43.65
CA MET A 366 -9.04 -39.20 -43.10
C MET A 366 -10.28 -39.77 -42.35
N HIS A 367 -10.52 -39.09 -41.22
CA HIS A 367 -11.79 -38.57 -40.72
C HIS A 367 -12.67 -39.39 -39.72
N THR A 368 -12.73 -38.80 -38.52
CA THR A 368 -13.94 -38.40 -37.75
C THR A 368 -14.82 -39.44 -37.08
N GLY A 369 -15.29 -39.09 -35.87
CA GLY A 369 -16.55 -39.61 -35.35
C GLY A 369 -16.65 -39.62 -33.83
N TYR A 370 -17.45 -38.68 -33.32
CA TYR A 370 -17.90 -38.53 -31.93
C TYR A 370 -18.98 -39.56 -31.53
N HIS A 371 -19.28 -39.56 -30.22
CA HIS A 371 -20.44 -40.11 -29.48
C HIS A 371 -20.42 -41.58 -29.08
N GLU A 372 -21.08 -42.02 -28.01
CA GLU A 372 -21.36 -41.51 -26.65
C GLU A 372 -22.16 -42.66 -25.98
N GLN A 373 -22.01 -42.81 -24.65
CA GLN A 373 -22.98 -43.43 -23.71
C GLN A 373 -23.20 -44.97 -23.82
N GLN A 374 -23.37 -45.76 -22.76
CA GLN A 374 -23.79 -45.49 -21.38
C GLN A 374 -23.56 -46.72 -20.47
N ALA A 375 -23.46 -46.48 -19.15
CA ALA A 375 -23.96 -47.29 -18.02
C ALA A 375 -23.22 -48.61 -17.63
N LEU A 376 -22.98 -48.98 -16.35
CA LEU A 376 -23.43 -48.48 -15.03
C LEU A 376 -22.64 -49.14 -13.87
N SER A 377 -22.58 -48.41 -12.74
CA SER A 377 -22.45 -48.81 -11.30
C SER A 377 -21.06 -49.21 -10.75
N GLY A 378 -20.59 -48.69 -9.61
CA GLY A 378 -21.14 -47.71 -8.66
C GLY A 378 -20.16 -47.41 -7.50
N GLY A 379 -20.40 -46.33 -6.74
CA GLY A 379 -19.80 -46.13 -5.42
C GLY A 379 -19.31 -44.71 -5.08
N HIS A 380 -20.22 -43.89 -4.55
CA HIS A 380 -20.06 -42.74 -3.64
C HIS A 380 -19.27 -41.46 -4.04
N ASP A 381 -20.07 -40.38 -4.10
CA ASP A 381 -19.72 -38.96 -4.11
C ASP A 381 -19.07 -38.45 -2.81
N GLU A 382 -18.18 -37.45 -2.92
CA GLU A 382 -18.39 -36.12 -2.31
C GLU A 382 -17.38 -35.08 -2.84
N MET A 383 -17.91 -33.97 -3.37
CA MET A 383 -17.16 -32.78 -3.82
C MET A 383 -16.92 -31.80 -2.67
N GLY A 384 -15.72 -31.22 -2.62
CA GLY A 384 -15.40 -30.04 -1.81
C GLY A 384 -14.00 -29.47 -2.09
N ALA A 385 -13.93 -28.32 -2.77
CA ALA A 385 -12.76 -27.42 -2.85
C ALA A 385 -12.79 -26.42 -1.66
N PRO A 386 -11.88 -25.41 -1.55
CA PRO A 386 -10.44 -25.31 -1.76
C PRO A 386 -9.71 -24.76 -0.50
N THR A 387 -8.43 -25.09 -0.28
CA THR A 387 -7.57 -24.37 0.70
C THR A 387 -6.38 -23.73 0.00
N VAL A 388 -6.22 -22.43 0.25
CA VAL A 388 -5.18 -21.55 -0.28
C VAL A 388 -3.89 -21.79 0.49
N ASN A 389 -2.96 -22.53 -0.12
CA ASN A 389 -1.56 -22.60 0.29
C ASN A 389 -0.82 -21.42 -0.37
N SER A 390 -0.12 -20.61 0.42
CA SER A 390 0.81 -19.62 -0.11
C SER A 390 2.10 -20.32 -0.52
N ASP A 391 2.01 -21.00 -1.65
CA ASP A 391 3.10 -21.61 -2.38
C ASP A 391 4.04 -20.50 -2.89
N PHE A 392 5.35 -20.63 -2.66
CA PHE A 392 6.34 -20.06 -3.58
C PHE A 392 6.55 -21.11 -4.69
N PRO A 393 5.81 -21.07 -5.80
CA PRO A 393 5.60 -22.23 -6.67
C PRO A 393 6.71 -22.39 -7.72
N TRP A 394 7.98 -22.15 -7.35
CA TRP A 394 9.07 -22.27 -8.33
C TRP A 394 10.43 -22.69 -7.77
N VAL A 395 10.64 -22.71 -6.45
CA VAL A 395 11.83 -23.39 -5.88
C VAL A 395 11.62 -24.91 -5.87
N ASP A 396 10.39 -25.37 -5.69
CA ASP A 396 9.99 -26.78 -5.85
C ASP A 396 10.09 -27.28 -7.28
N THR A 397 10.10 -26.39 -8.29
CA THR A 397 10.11 -26.81 -9.69
C THR A 397 11.49 -26.78 -10.34
N TYR A 398 12.49 -26.17 -9.70
CA TYR A 398 13.82 -26.07 -10.30
C TYR A 398 14.92 -26.80 -9.55
N ILE A 399 14.87 -26.97 -8.21
CA ILE A 399 16.00 -27.61 -7.50
C ILE A 399 15.62 -28.55 -6.34
N ASN A 400 14.43 -28.50 -5.71
CA ASN A 400 14.11 -29.43 -4.61
C ASN A 400 12.92 -30.35 -4.89
N GLY A 401 13.19 -31.67 -4.89
CA GLY A 401 12.20 -32.69 -4.54
C GLY A 401 11.82 -33.70 -5.63
N GLU A 402 11.99 -33.38 -6.90
CA GLU A 402 11.92 -34.38 -7.97
C GLU A 402 13.33 -34.73 -8.44
N ASP A 403 13.65 -36.02 -8.39
CA ASP A 403 14.84 -36.60 -9.01
C ASP A 403 15.02 -35.96 -10.40
N LEU A 404 16.16 -35.34 -10.69
CA LEU A 404 16.41 -34.77 -12.03
C LEU A 404 16.24 -35.85 -13.12
N ALA A 405 16.33 -37.14 -12.78
CA ALA A 405 15.94 -38.24 -13.66
C ALA A 405 14.43 -38.31 -13.97
N SER A 406 13.53 -37.89 -13.07
CA SER A 406 12.08 -37.79 -13.30
C SER A 406 11.71 -36.56 -14.14
N LEU A 407 12.38 -35.42 -13.92
CA LEU A 407 12.14 -34.19 -14.70
C LEU A 407 12.58 -34.34 -16.17
N PHE A 408 13.61 -35.16 -16.43
CA PHE A 408 14.23 -35.28 -17.75
C PHE A 408 13.97 -36.60 -18.49
N ARG A 409 13.35 -37.62 -17.89
CA ARG A 409 13.09 -38.94 -18.52
C ARG A 409 14.29 -39.50 -19.31
N ALA A 410 15.52 -39.28 -18.85
CA ALA A 410 16.70 -39.92 -19.40
C ALA A 410 16.88 -41.31 -18.76
N PRO A 411 17.34 -42.34 -19.50
CA PRO A 411 17.65 -43.63 -18.90
C PRO A 411 18.77 -43.45 -17.86
N ASN A 412 18.42 -43.65 -16.58
CA ASN A 412 19.24 -43.42 -15.40
C ASN A 412 20.59 -44.19 -15.47
N PRO A 413 21.75 -43.52 -15.60
CA PRO A 413 23.05 -44.16 -15.49
C PRO A 413 23.65 -44.10 -14.07
N PHE A 414 22.97 -43.50 -13.08
CA PHE A 414 23.57 -43.09 -11.82
C PHE A 414 22.86 -43.72 -10.61
N ASN A 415 23.47 -44.75 -10.04
CA ASN A 415 23.25 -45.08 -8.62
C ASN A 415 24.18 -44.16 -7.81
N SER A 416 23.60 -43.34 -6.92
CA SER A 416 24.18 -42.43 -5.90
C SER A 416 24.29 -40.91 -6.22
N ASP A 417 23.65 -40.15 -5.32
CA ASP A 417 23.99 -38.82 -4.76
C ASP A 417 24.21 -37.59 -5.66
N LEU A 418 23.41 -37.44 -6.72
CA LEU A 418 23.31 -36.15 -7.41
C LEU A 418 22.70 -35.05 -6.52
N SER A 419 21.72 -35.41 -5.68
CA SER A 419 20.90 -34.47 -4.89
C SER A 419 21.71 -33.77 -3.80
N GLN A 420 22.48 -34.51 -2.98
CA GLN A 420 23.38 -33.90 -1.97
C GLN A 420 24.47 -33.03 -2.59
N THR A 421 24.95 -33.42 -3.77
CA THR A 421 26.00 -32.72 -4.52
C THR A 421 25.49 -31.37 -5.07
N MET A 422 24.18 -31.22 -5.28
CA MET A 422 23.54 -29.96 -5.68
C MET A 422 23.06 -29.10 -4.50
N GLU A 423 22.59 -29.72 -3.42
CA GLU A 423 22.29 -29.03 -2.16
C GLU A 423 23.53 -28.32 -1.60
N GLY A 424 24.72 -28.93 -1.72
CA GLY A 424 25.97 -28.31 -1.28
C GLY A 424 26.40 -27.08 -2.11
N MET A 425 26.13 -27.05 -3.43
CA MET A 425 26.62 -25.99 -4.34
C MET A 425 26.04 -24.60 -4.09
N PHE A 426 24.86 -24.52 -3.48
CA PHE A 426 24.09 -23.29 -3.34
C PHE A 426 23.60 -23.05 -1.90
N SER A 427 24.12 -23.81 -0.93
CA SER A 427 23.71 -23.72 0.48
C SER A 427 24.21 -22.49 1.23
N ASP A 428 25.13 -21.67 0.68
CA ASP A 428 25.60 -20.47 1.39
C ASP A 428 24.66 -19.25 1.23
N TYR A 429 23.52 -19.41 0.56
CA TYR A 429 22.42 -18.44 0.59
C TYR A 429 21.11 -19.08 1.06
N GLN A 430 21.22 -19.95 2.06
CA GLN A 430 20.07 -20.26 2.91
C GLN A 430 19.65 -18.95 3.61
N PRO A 431 18.40 -18.48 3.43
CA PRO A 431 17.92 -17.35 4.20
C PRO A 431 17.97 -17.76 5.67
N LEU A 432 18.89 -17.19 6.44
CA LEU A 432 18.80 -17.10 7.90
C LEU A 432 18.32 -18.41 8.58
N PHE A 433 18.87 -19.58 8.20
CA PHE A 433 18.71 -20.80 9.01
C PHE A 433 19.79 -20.93 10.10
N ASP A 434 20.71 -19.95 10.21
CA ASP A 434 21.45 -19.71 11.45
C ASP A 434 20.53 -19.23 12.60
N PHE A 435 19.27 -18.89 12.30
CA PHE A 435 18.25 -18.68 13.33
C PHE A 435 17.85 -19.98 14.06
N TYR A 436 18.31 -21.15 13.61
CA TYR A 436 18.05 -22.43 14.30
C TYR A 436 19.32 -23.07 14.87
N GLN A 437 20.47 -22.88 14.23
CA GLN A 437 21.71 -23.52 14.66
C GLN A 437 22.50 -22.69 15.69
N GLY A 438 22.18 -21.40 15.86
CA GLY A 438 22.79 -20.51 16.87
C GLY A 438 21.84 -19.97 17.92
N ASN A 439 20.53 -20.21 17.81
CA ASN A 439 19.56 -19.68 18.77
C ASN A 439 19.38 -20.62 19.95
N ASP A 440 19.59 -20.06 21.13
CA ASP A 440 19.29 -20.73 22.38
C ASP A 440 17.77 -20.74 22.61
N PHE A 441 17.11 -21.80 22.12
CA PHE A 441 15.67 -22.01 22.33
C PHE A 441 15.29 -22.22 23.81
N SER A 442 16.26 -22.34 24.73
CA SER A 442 15.99 -22.36 26.17
C SER A 442 15.39 -21.04 26.68
N MET A 443 15.56 -19.95 25.92
CA MET A 443 15.02 -18.63 26.23
C MET A 443 13.56 -18.44 25.75
N THR A 444 13.00 -19.42 25.03
CA THR A 444 11.63 -19.33 24.47
C THR A 444 10.58 -19.85 25.44
N SER A 445 9.41 -19.21 25.47
CA SER A 445 8.24 -19.71 26.20
C SER A 445 7.37 -20.65 25.35
N VAL A 446 7.60 -20.66 24.03
CA VAL A 446 6.90 -21.53 23.07
C VAL A 446 7.32 -22.99 23.26
N ASN A 447 6.32 -23.84 23.54
CA ASN A 447 6.49 -25.28 23.75
C ASN A 447 5.41 -26.09 23.01
N VAL A 448 5.53 -27.43 23.02
CA VAL A 448 4.60 -28.35 22.33
C VAL A 448 3.14 -28.15 22.77
N GLU A 449 2.91 -27.84 24.04
CA GLU A 449 1.56 -27.61 24.56
C GLU A 449 0.94 -26.35 23.95
N LEU A 450 1.69 -25.25 23.88
CA LEU A 450 1.25 -24.03 23.22
C LEU A 450 1.01 -24.26 21.73
N LEU A 451 1.92 -24.95 21.04
CA LEU A 451 1.77 -25.30 19.62
C LEU A 451 0.47 -26.08 19.37
N ARG A 452 0.21 -27.14 20.15
CA ARG A 452 -1.02 -27.93 20.04
C ARG A 452 -2.26 -27.08 20.34
N ARG A 453 -2.19 -26.17 21.31
CA ARG A 453 -3.29 -25.25 21.66
C ARG A 453 -3.57 -24.25 20.52
N VAL A 454 -2.54 -23.72 19.89
CA VAL A 454 -2.66 -22.81 18.72
C VAL A 454 -3.21 -23.55 17.51
N ALA A 455 -2.74 -24.77 17.24
CA ALA A 455 -3.28 -25.62 16.17
C ALA A 455 -4.77 -25.92 16.40
N ALA A 456 -5.13 -26.35 17.62
CA ALA A 456 -6.51 -26.65 17.99
C ALA A 456 -7.44 -25.43 17.82
N LYS A 457 -6.97 -24.21 18.12
CA LYS A 457 -7.73 -22.97 17.86
C LYS A 457 -8.04 -22.73 16.39
N ASN A 458 -7.25 -23.30 15.49
CA ASN A 458 -7.46 -23.24 14.04
C ASN A 458 -8.15 -24.50 13.50
N ASN A 459 -8.68 -25.36 14.39
CA ASN A 459 -9.27 -26.65 14.07
C ASN A 459 -8.27 -27.62 13.38
N ILE A 460 -6.99 -27.49 13.71
CA ILE A 460 -5.90 -28.31 13.16
C ILE A 460 -5.36 -29.22 14.26
N THR A 461 -5.14 -30.49 13.91
CA THR A 461 -4.35 -31.43 14.71
C THR A 461 -3.05 -31.70 13.98
N ILE A 462 -1.91 -31.45 14.64
CA ILE A 462 -0.59 -31.62 14.03
C ILE A 462 -0.16 -33.08 14.19
N PRO A 463 0.21 -33.78 13.10
CA PRO A 463 0.81 -35.11 13.19
C PRO A 463 2.09 -35.09 14.01
N ASP A 464 2.35 -36.13 14.82
CA ASP A 464 3.51 -36.11 15.74
C ASP A 464 4.86 -35.90 15.04
N HIS A 465 5.00 -36.36 13.79
CA HIS A 465 6.23 -36.17 13.00
C HIS A 465 6.48 -34.71 12.58
N ASP A 466 5.43 -33.87 12.54
CA ASP A 466 5.53 -32.45 12.17
C ASP A 466 5.69 -31.53 13.39
N ILE A 467 5.47 -32.04 14.61
CA ILE A 467 5.48 -31.23 15.84
C ILE A 467 6.81 -30.52 16.04
N GLU A 468 7.93 -31.22 15.84
CA GLU A 468 9.26 -30.65 16.03
C GLU A 468 9.53 -29.50 15.06
N GLY A 469 9.17 -29.68 13.78
CA GLY A 469 9.33 -28.65 12.75
C GLY A 469 8.50 -27.39 13.05
N TYR A 470 7.20 -27.54 13.33
CA TYR A 470 6.35 -26.39 13.64
C TYR A 470 6.68 -25.72 14.98
N LEU A 471 7.18 -26.50 15.96
CA LEU A 471 7.63 -25.94 17.23
C LEU A 471 8.80 -24.98 17.00
N ALA A 472 9.79 -25.42 16.23
CA ALA A 472 10.94 -24.61 15.88
C ALA A 472 10.50 -23.31 15.18
N VAL A 473 9.58 -23.40 14.21
CA VAL A 473 9.05 -22.22 13.49
C VAL A 473 8.41 -21.20 14.42
N LEU A 474 7.59 -21.63 15.37
CA LEU A 474 6.97 -20.71 16.33
C LEU A 474 7.98 -20.13 17.34
N GLN A 475 8.98 -20.91 17.75
CA GLN A 475 10.06 -20.42 18.62
C GLN A 475 10.88 -19.33 17.93
N SER A 476 11.18 -19.51 16.64
CA SER A 476 11.82 -18.49 15.81
C SER A 476 10.99 -17.20 15.71
N ALA A 477 9.66 -17.33 15.57
CA ALA A 477 8.76 -16.18 15.57
C ALA A 477 8.77 -15.43 16.91
N GLU A 478 8.81 -16.12 18.05
CA GLU A 478 8.90 -15.48 19.38
C GLU A 478 10.23 -14.73 19.56
N LEU A 479 11.35 -15.30 19.14
CA LEU A 479 12.66 -14.64 19.19
C LEU A 479 12.70 -13.39 18.30
N THR A 480 12.07 -13.44 17.11
CA THR A 480 11.93 -12.28 16.22
C THR A 480 11.13 -11.17 16.92
N ALA A 481 9.99 -11.51 17.52
CA ALA A 481 9.17 -10.56 18.26
C ALA A 481 9.92 -9.97 19.47
N THR A 482 10.63 -10.80 20.23
CA THR A 482 11.43 -10.39 21.39
C THR A 482 12.57 -9.45 20.99
N THR A 483 13.19 -9.68 19.83
CA THR A 483 14.23 -8.79 19.29
C THR A 483 13.68 -7.40 19.02
N VAL A 484 12.48 -7.31 18.42
CA VAL A 484 11.81 -6.03 18.19
C VAL A 484 11.35 -5.39 19.51
N GLU A 485 10.82 -6.17 20.45
CA GLU A 485 10.41 -5.68 21.78
C GLU A 485 11.60 -5.10 22.58
N ALA A 486 12.82 -5.62 22.36
CA ALA A 486 14.04 -5.12 22.98
C ALA A 486 14.59 -3.83 22.34
N LEU A 487 14.11 -3.42 21.16
CA LEU A 487 14.52 -2.17 20.52
C LEU A 487 13.99 -0.97 21.33
N PRO A 488 14.76 0.13 21.41
CA PRO A 488 14.23 1.37 21.95
C PRO A 488 13.08 1.89 21.08
N ASP A 489 12.06 2.47 21.72
CA ASP A 489 10.98 3.16 21.00
C ASP A 489 11.56 4.25 20.09
N TYR A 490 11.17 4.22 18.82
CA TYR A 490 11.47 5.27 17.85
C TYR A 490 10.34 6.28 17.78
N VAL A 491 10.69 7.57 17.84
CA VAL A 491 9.77 8.69 17.61
C VAL A 491 10.29 9.49 16.43
N ASP A 492 9.47 9.61 15.37
CA ASP A 492 9.85 10.38 14.19
C ASP A 492 10.07 11.87 14.54
N GLU A 493 11.17 12.44 14.07
CA GLU A 493 11.58 13.82 14.38
C GLU A 493 10.50 14.85 14.01
N ARG A 494 9.71 14.58 12.96
CA ARG A 494 8.61 15.45 12.54
C ARG A 494 7.49 15.56 13.58
N LEU A 495 7.40 14.62 14.51
CA LEU A 495 6.38 14.57 15.56
C LEU A 495 6.89 15.04 16.92
N LEU A 496 8.18 15.38 17.04
CA LEU A 496 8.72 15.90 18.29
C LEU A 496 8.01 17.19 18.71
N PRO A 497 7.72 17.36 20.02
CA PRO A 497 7.00 18.51 20.53
C PRO A 497 7.69 19.83 20.16
N THR A 498 6.97 20.74 19.49
CA THR A 498 7.51 22.07 19.13
C THR A 498 7.92 22.88 20.37
N PRO A 499 9.12 23.49 20.43
CA PRO A 499 9.51 24.32 21.56
C PRO A 499 8.53 25.48 21.81
N THR A 500 8.13 25.68 23.06
CA THR A 500 7.15 26.72 23.45
C THR A 500 7.73 27.78 24.36
N ILE A 501 7.18 29.00 24.31
CA ILE A 501 7.54 30.10 25.22
C ILE A 501 7.40 29.64 26.67
N GLY A 502 8.41 29.92 27.50
CA GLY A 502 8.46 29.46 28.90
C GLY A 502 9.14 28.10 29.11
N GLY A 503 9.55 27.41 28.03
CA GLY A 503 10.34 26.17 28.06
C GLY A 503 9.54 24.93 28.46
N THR A 504 8.84 24.97 29.60
CA THR A 504 7.99 23.87 30.06
C THR A 504 6.57 24.01 29.50
N ARG A 505 6.05 22.95 28.89
CA ARG A 505 4.67 22.87 28.42
C ARG A 505 3.70 22.64 29.59
N ALA A 506 3.34 23.72 30.27
CA ALA A 506 2.43 23.68 31.41
C ALA A 506 0.99 23.35 30.99
N TYR A 507 0.33 22.50 31.77
CA TYR A 507 -1.08 22.17 31.64
C TYR A 507 -1.77 22.13 33.01
N ALA A 508 -3.09 22.32 33.02
CA ALA A 508 -3.90 22.22 34.23
C ALA A 508 -5.25 21.58 33.94
N ARG A 509 -5.72 20.72 34.84
CA ARG A 509 -7.12 20.26 34.82
C ARG A 509 -8.02 21.38 35.34
N PRO A 510 -9.07 21.79 34.60
CA PRO A 510 -10.00 22.81 35.05
C PRO A 510 -10.68 22.42 36.37
N ARG A 511 -10.95 23.41 37.23
CA ARG A 511 -11.80 23.20 38.42
C ARG A 511 -13.27 23.09 38.00
N PRO A 512 -14.10 22.27 38.68
CA PRO A 512 -15.51 22.10 38.33
C PRO A 512 -16.30 23.42 38.21
N GLN A 513 -15.99 24.41 39.04
CA GLN A 513 -16.68 25.72 39.05
C GLN A 513 -16.44 26.57 37.79
N ASN A 514 -15.41 26.25 37.00
CA ASN A 514 -15.06 26.93 35.75
C ASN A 514 -15.11 25.99 34.54
N ASN A 515 -15.82 24.86 34.69
CA ASN A 515 -15.99 23.81 33.67
C ASN A 515 -17.30 23.02 33.92
N ASP A 516 -18.37 23.70 34.31
CA ASP A 516 -19.66 23.08 34.66
C ASP A 516 -20.40 22.41 33.49
N MET A 517 -19.95 22.69 32.25
CA MET A 517 -20.35 22.04 31.00
C MET A 517 -19.49 20.83 30.64
N ASN A 518 -18.42 20.57 31.42
CA ASN A 518 -17.42 19.53 31.21
C ASN A 518 -16.73 19.56 29.82
N ALA A 519 -16.66 20.73 29.20
CA ALA A 519 -16.19 20.86 27.82
C ALA A 519 -14.65 20.87 27.69
N TRP A 520 -13.94 21.32 28.73
CA TRP A 520 -12.48 21.27 28.81
C TRP A 520 -12.01 19.94 29.43
N SER A 521 -11.03 19.29 28.81
CA SER A 521 -10.27 18.19 29.42
C SER A 521 -9.06 18.74 30.17
N HIS A 522 -8.16 19.41 29.45
CA HIS A 522 -6.99 20.11 30.01
C HIS A 522 -6.88 21.51 29.42
N ARG A 523 -6.39 22.46 30.21
CA ARG A 523 -6.06 23.82 29.76
C ARG A 523 -4.56 23.98 29.63
N THR A 524 -4.14 24.71 28.61
CA THR A 524 -2.74 25.07 28.34
C THR A 524 -2.66 26.49 27.78
N ASN A 525 -1.45 26.98 27.54
CA ASN A 525 -1.21 28.23 26.82
C ASN A 525 0.05 28.10 25.96
N LEU A 526 0.06 27.09 25.08
CA LEU A 526 1.26 26.74 24.32
C LEU A 526 1.37 27.63 23.09
N VAL A 527 2.50 28.34 23.00
CA VAL A 527 2.84 29.22 21.88
C VAL A 527 4.24 28.87 21.41
N SER A 528 4.43 28.63 20.11
CA SER A 528 5.75 28.34 19.53
C SER A 528 6.74 29.47 19.80
N VAL A 529 7.99 29.14 20.12
CA VAL A 529 9.08 30.13 20.23
C VAL A 529 9.39 30.73 18.85
N ASN A 530 9.41 29.89 17.82
CA ASN A 530 9.80 30.24 16.45
C ASN A 530 8.75 29.70 15.46
N PRO A 531 7.58 30.36 15.33
CA PRO A 531 6.61 29.97 14.31
C PRO A 531 7.16 30.27 12.91
N SER A 532 6.97 29.36 11.95
CA SER A 532 7.38 29.53 10.55
C SER A 532 6.44 30.44 9.75
N SER A 533 5.24 30.68 10.26
CA SER A 533 4.19 31.49 9.64
C SER A 533 3.41 32.27 10.70
N THR A 534 2.82 33.40 10.32
CA THR A 534 1.95 34.21 11.19
C THR A 534 0.46 34.04 10.88
N LEU A 535 0.08 33.07 10.06
CA LEU A 535 -1.30 32.87 9.59
C LEU A 535 -2.33 32.80 10.73
N LEU A 536 -1.97 32.16 11.85
CA LEU A 536 -2.80 32.00 13.04
C LEU A 536 -2.33 32.86 14.23
N LYS A 537 -1.49 33.87 13.99
CA LYS A 537 -0.97 34.73 15.06
C LYS A 537 -2.11 35.36 15.87
N GLY A 538 -2.08 35.16 17.19
CA GLY A 538 -3.11 35.66 18.11
C GLY A 538 -4.42 34.87 18.12
N ARG A 539 -4.53 33.77 17.36
CA ARG A 539 -5.66 32.86 17.42
C ARG A 539 -5.45 31.82 18.51
N ARG A 540 -6.48 31.61 19.34
CA ARG A 540 -6.52 30.55 20.35
C ARG A 540 -7.31 29.37 19.79
N VAL A 541 -6.67 28.22 19.70
CA VAL A 541 -7.25 27.00 19.13
C VAL A 541 -7.27 25.91 20.20
N ILE A 542 -8.39 25.21 20.32
CA ILE A 542 -8.48 24.00 21.14
C ILE A 542 -8.44 22.76 20.25
N VAL A 543 -7.82 21.68 20.70
CA VAL A 543 -7.80 20.42 19.94
C VAL A 543 -8.57 19.34 20.70
N LYS A 544 -9.24 18.45 20.00
CA LYS A 544 -9.93 17.32 20.63
C LYS A 544 -8.93 16.44 21.39
N ASP A 545 -9.33 15.91 22.54
CA ASP A 545 -8.45 15.14 23.45
C ASP A 545 -8.10 13.72 22.96
N ASN A 546 -8.41 13.40 21.71
CA ASN A 546 -7.87 12.26 20.97
C ASN A 546 -6.71 12.65 20.04
N MET A 547 -6.28 13.92 20.05
CA MET A 547 -5.14 14.42 19.29
C MET A 547 -3.96 14.62 20.23
N SER A 548 -2.80 14.08 19.85
CA SER A 548 -1.59 14.18 20.67
C SER A 548 -1.09 15.61 20.79
N VAL A 549 -0.95 16.09 22.03
CA VAL A 549 -0.25 17.34 22.36
C VAL A 549 0.91 16.99 23.27
N GLY A 550 2.13 17.21 22.80
CA GLY A 550 3.35 16.79 23.49
C GLY A 550 3.45 17.39 24.89
N GLY A 551 3.70 16.54 25.90
CA GLY A 551 3.79 16.92 27.32
C GLY A 551 2.45 17.14 28.02
N VAL A 552 1.31 16.96 27.34
CA VAL A 552 -0.04 17.09 27.90
C VAL A 552 -0.66 15.69 28.09
N PRO A 553 -1.48 15.44 29.13
CA PRO A 553 -2.14 14.16 29.32
C PRO A 553 -3.06 13.81 28.15
N TYR A 554 -2.96 12.57 27.69
CA TYR A 554 -3.77 12.04 26.60
C TYR A 554 -4.87 11.14 27.16
N THR A 555 -6.14 11.52 26.98
CA THR A 555 -7.26 10.77 27.57
C THR A 555 -8.13 10.03 26.57
N CYS A 556 -8.22 10.49 25.31
CA CYS A 556 -9.17 9.96 24.32
C CYS A 556 -10.61 9.79 24.88
N GLY A 557 -10.99 10.61 25.87
CA GLY A 557 -12.29 10.53 26.54
C GLY A 557 -12.53 9.28 27.38
N THR A 558 -11.53 8.41 27.56
CA THR A 558 -11.68 7.11 28.24
C THR A 558 -10.98 7.07 29.59
N PHE A 559 -11.10 5.95 30.29
CA PHE A 559 -10.52 5.74 31.63
C PHE A 559 -9.02 5.42 31.52
N PRO A 560 -8.17 5.92 32.43
CA PRO A 560 -6.72 5.75 32.32
C PRO A 560 -6.29 4.27 32.32
N GLN A 561 -6.99 3.42 33.09
CA GLN A 561 -6.73 1.97 33.14
C GLN A 561 -7.04 1.23 31.84
N LEU A 562 -7.72 1.86 30.89
CA LEU A 562 -8.00 1.28 29.58
C LEU A 562 -7.04 1.76 28.47
N ILE A 563 -6.30 2.86 28.69
CA ILE A 563 -5.31 3.42 27.74
C ILE A 563 -3.93 2.83 27.98
N ARG A 564 -3.59 2.62 29.26
CA ARG A 564 -2.29 2.12 29.68
C ARG A 564 -2.46 0.96 30.64
N LYS A 565 -2.18 -0.24 30.16
CA LYS A 565 -2.20 -1.47 30.96
C LYS A 565 -1.32 -1.30 32.20
N GLY A 566 -1.88 -1.62 33.37
CA GLY A 566 -1.16 -1.53 34.66
C GLY A 566 -1.01 -0.12 35.26
N SER A 567 -1.70 0.91 34.72
CA SER A 567 -1.63 2.29 35.23
C SER A 567 -3.01 2.91 35.43
N ASN A 568 -3.20 3.59 36.57
CA ASN A 568 -4.39 4.43 36.83
C ASN A 568 -4.13 5.93 36.54
N LYS A 569 -3.06 6.25 35.82
CA LYS A 569 -2.73 7.61 35.37
C LYS A 569 -2.74 7.69 33.85
N TYR A 570 -3.27 8.79 33.34
CA TYR A 570 -3.18 9.12 31.91
C TYR A 570 -1.72 9.29 31.50
N PRO A 571 -1.29 8.71 30.37
CA PRO A 571 0.04 8.97 29.85
C PRO A 571 0.17 10.41 29.36
N LEU A 572 1.35 10.98 29.46
CA LEU A 572 1.69 12.20 28.73
C LEU A 572 2.04 11.82 27.30
N SER A 573 1.54 12.56 26.32
CA SER A 573 1.94 12.30 24.94
C SER A 573 3.39 12.73 24.73
N PRO A 574 4.26 11.89 24.15
CA PRO A 574 5.64 12.27 23.81
C PRO A 574 5.72 13.02 22.47
N ILE A 575 4.61 13.16 21.74
CA ILE A 575 4.56 13.73 20.39
C ILE A 575 3.51 14.84 20.26
N ASP A 576 3.73 15.75 19.33
CA ASP A 576 2.66 16.55 18.75
C ASP A 576 2.08 15.82 17.53
N ALA A 577 0.76 15.73 17.45
CA ALA A 577 0.11 15.32 16.20
C ALA A 577 0.47 16.29 15.07
N SER A 578 0.54 15.81 13.82
CA SER A 578 0.90 16.64 12.65
C SER A 578 0.06 17.93 12.59
N VAL A 579 -1.23 17.85 12.91
CA VAL A 579 -2.12 19.03 12.96
C VAL A 579 -1.81 20.00 14.10
N VAL A 580 -1.39 19.50 15.27
CA VAL A 580 -1.00 20.34 16.43
C VAL A 580 0.28 21.09 16.12
N LYS A 581 1.27 20.40 15.55
CA LYS A 581 2.52 21.01 15.11
C LYS A 581 2.26 22.12 14.10
N ARG A 582 1.44 21.85 13.08
CA ARG A 582 1.03 22.83 12.07
C ARG A 582 0.35 24.07 12.65
N LEU A 583 -0.49 23.91 13.69
CA LEU A 583 -1.09 25.05 14.38
C LEU A 583 -0.03 25.93 15.06
N LEU A 584 0.89 25.31 15.81
CA LEU A 584 1.98 26.01 16.50
C LEU A 584 2.93 26.72 15.52
N ASP A 585 3.28 26.05 14.42
CA ASP A 585 4.16 26.57 13.37
C ASP A 585 3.52 27.76 12.64
N ASN A 586 2.18 27.81 12.53
CA ASN A 586 1.43 28.95 12.01
C ASN A 586 1.16 30.05 13.05
N GLY A 587 1.74 29.96 14.25
CA GLY A 587 1.64 30.99 15.29
C GLY A 587 0.38 30.95 16.14
N ALA A 588 -0.38 29.85 16.12
CA ALA A 588 -1.52 29.67 17.00
C ALA A 588 -1.10 29.48 18.47
N THR A 589 -1.99 29.86 19.38
CA THR A 589 -1.92 29.43 20.78
C THR A 589 -2.78 28.19 20.96
N ILE A 590 -2.19 27.06 21.36
CA ILE A 590 -2.96 25.89 21.80
C ILE A 590 -3.49 26.21 23.19
N ALA A 591 -4.81 26.36 23.32
CA ALA A 591 -5.47 26.72 24.57
C ALA A 591 -5.68 25.51 25.50
N GLY A 592 -5.51 24.28 24.98
CA GLY A 592 -5.74 23.05 25.71
C GLY A 592 -6.37 21.96 24.85
N THR A 593 -6.92 20.96 25.52
CA THR A 593 -7.64 19.86 24.91
C THR A 593 -9.12 19.84 25.32
N ALA A 594 -9.98 19.53 24.36
CA ALA A 594 -11.43 19.51 24.53
C ALA A 594 -11.92 18.09 24.84
N THR A 595 -12.79 17.94 25.84
CA THR A 595 -13.40 16.66 26.19
C THR A 595 -13.98 15.99 24.94
N CYS A 596 -13.73 14.69 24.82
CA CYS A 596 -14.35 13.86 23.81
C CYS A 596 -14.97 12.62 24.43
N GLU A 597 -15.72 11.92 23.60
CA GLU A 597 -16.40 10.68 23.97
C GLU A 597 -15.42 9.53 24.15
N ASN A 598 -15.82 8.52 24.91
CA ASN A 598 -14.99 7.38 25.26
C ASN A 598 -14.60 6.60 23.99
N TYR A 599 -13.29 6.55 23.68
CA TYR A 599 -12.72 6.07 22.42
C TYR A 599 -13.24 6.80 21.17
N SER A 600 -13.77 8.02 21.33
CA SER A 600 -14.50 8.73 20.27
C SER A 600 -15.70 7.95 19.71
N LEU A 601 -16.26 7.00 20.47
CA LEU A 601 -17.20 5.99 19.97
C LEU A 601 -18.62 6.23 20.50
N THR A 602 -19.21 7.34 20.08
CA THR A 602 -20.66 7.64 20.14
C THR A 602 -20.94 8.99 19.47
N PRO A 603 -22.11 9.20 18.84
CA PRO A 603 -22.55 10.51 18.36
C PRO A 603 -23.20 11.38 19.45
N MET A 604 -23.34 10.88 20.68
CA MET A 604 -23.88 11.59 21.84
C MET A 604 -22.76 12.07 22.77
N SER A 605 -23.08 12.86 23.80
CA SER A 605 -22.07 13.50 24.65
C SER A 605 -22.15 13.15 26.14
N TYR A 606 -22.45 11.89 26.46
CA TYR A 606 -22.60 11.40 27.83
C TYR A 606 -21.55 10.35 28.25
N THR A 607 -20.66 9.96 27.34
CA THR A 607 -19.86 8.72 27.51
C THR A 607 -18.46 8.95 28.05
N SER A 608 -17.97 10.19 28.02
CA SER A 608 -16.62 10.53 28.48
C SER A 608 -16.39 10.07 29.92
N ALA A 609 -15.20 9.55 30.21
CA ALA A 609 -14.81 9.20 31.58
C ALA A 609 -14.82 10.40 32.54
N ASN A 610 -14.72 11.62 32.00
CA ASN A 610 -14.83 12.86 32.78
C ASN A 610 -16.30 13.27 33.08
N GLY A 611 -17.28 12.60 32.48
CA GLY A 611 -18.71 12.91 32.62
C GLY A 611 -19.35 13.50 31.35
N PRO A 612 -20.66 13.78 31.38
CA PRO A 612 -21.37 14.30 30.22
C PRO A 612 -20.96 15.73 29.86
N VAL A 613 -20.84 16.02 28.56
CA VAL A 613 -20.68 17.38 28.03
C VAL A 613 -22.06 17.94 27.70
N HIS A 614 -22.43 19.05 28.35
CA HIS A 614 -23.75 19.66 28.19
C HIS A 614 -23.84 20.57 26.96
N ASN A 615 -25.04 20.69 26.39
CA ASN A 615 -25.33 21.61 25.29
C ASN A 615 -25.33 23.07 25.78
N PRO A 616 -24.63 23.99 25.12
CA PRO A 616 -24.56 25.41 25.53
C PRO A 616 -25.90 26.15 25.47
N TRP A 617 -26.86 25.66 24.68
CA TRP A 617 -28.19 26.25 24.55
C TRP A 617 -29.20 25.71 25.56
N LEU A 618 -28.95 24.51 26.10
CA LEU A 618 -29.83 23.86 27.07
C LEU A 618 -29.06 22.84 27.93
N ARG A 619 -28.80 23.19 29.19
CA ARG A 619 -28.09 22.30 30.12
C ARG A 619 -28.89 21.02 30.36
N GLY A 620 -28.20 19.89 30.51
CA GLY A 620 -28.83 18.56 30.63
C GLY A 620 -29.09 17.87 29.29
N PHE A 621 -28.86 18.56 28.17
CA PHE A 621 -28.95 18.00 26.82
C PHE A 621 -27.57 17.76 26.22
N ASN A 622 -27.51 16.89 25.21
CA ASN A 622 -26.26 16.51 24.56
C ASN A 622 -25.69 17.67 23.71
N ALA A 623 -24.38 17.89 23.79
CA ALA A 623 -23.62 18.70 22.84
C ALA A 623 -23.35 17.97 21.51
N GLY A 624 -23.67 16.67 21.42
CA GLY A 624 -23.32 15.79 20.30
C GLY A 624 -21.86 15.34 20.37
N GLY A 625 -21.50 14.31 19.61
CA GLY A 625 -20.20 13.65 19.75
C GLY A 625 -19.60 13.15 18.43
N SER A 626 -18.31 12.82 18.41
CA SER A 626 -17.42 12.72 19.57
C SER A 626 -16.57 13.96 19.86
N SER A 627 -16.60 15.01 19.04
CA SER A 627 -15.92 16.30 19.30
C SER A 627 -16.75 17.22 20.21
N SER A 628 -17.34 16.64 21.27
CA SER A 628 -18.38 17.25 22.10
C SER A 628 -17.91 18.51 22.82
N GLY A 629 -16.78 18.45 23.53
CA GLY A 629 -16.21 19.59 24.24
C GLY A 629 -15.83 20.73 23.31
N ALA A 630 -15.29 20.42 22.12
CA ALA A 630 -14.89 21.42 21.14
C ALA A 630 -16.10 22.24 20.67
N ALA A 631 -17.17 21.57 20.23
CA ALA A 631 -18.38 22.26 19.78
C ALA A 631 -19.08 23.00 20.92
N CYS A 632 -19.09 22.44 22.14
CA CYS A 632 -19.67 23.10 23.30
C CYS A 632 -18.94 24.43 23.62
N LEU A 633 -17.61 24.46 23.61
CA LEU A 633 -16.85 25.69 23.87
C LEU A 633 -17.05 26.77 22.81
N LEU A 634 -17.22 26.38 21.56
CA LEU A 634 -17.58 27.29 20.48
C LEU A 634 -19.02 27.80 20.64
N GLY A 635 -19.96 26.90 20.93
CA GLY A 635 -21.36 27.24 21.13
C GLY A 635 -21.61 28.08 22.38
N LEU A 636 -20.79 27.94 23.45
CA LEU A 636 -20.83 28.81 24.62
C LEU A 636 -20.61 30.29 24.26
N ARG A 637 -19.69 30.57 23.31
CA ARG A 637 -19.48 31.94 22.82
C ARG A 637 -20.76 32.49 22.17
N LEU A 638 -21.43 31.69 21.33
CA LEU A 638 -22.67 32.09 20.65
C LEU A 638 -23.85 32.23 21.63
N ALA A 639 -24.03 31.26 22.53
CA ALA A 639 -25.09 31.27 23.53
C ALA A 639 -24.97 32.47 24.48
N ARG A 640 -23.74 32.83 24.90
CA ARG A 640 -23.49 34.05 25.67
C ARG A 640 -23.84 35.32 24.90
N GLN A 641 -23.45 35.41 23.64
CA GLN A 641 -23.80 36.54 22.78
C GLN A 641 -25.31 36.66 22.57
N ALA A 642 -26.02 35.54 22.53
CA ALA A 642 -27.47 35.47 22.44
C ALA A 642 -28.21 35.72 23.77
N GLY A 643 -27.49 35.88 24.89
CA GLY A 643 -28.08 36.15 26.21
C GLY A 643 -28.66 34.92 26.91
N VAL A 644 -28.19 33.71 26.60
CA VAL A 644 -28.59 32.48 27.31
C VAL A 644 -28.17 32.59 28.78
N PRO A 645 -29.09 32.40 29.74
CA PRO A 645 -28.81 32.62 31.15
C PRO A 645 -28.00 31.46 31.76
N GLY A 646 -27.34 31.71 32.89
CA GLY A 646 -26.69 30.66 33.69
C GLY A 646 -25.32 30.18 33.16
N LEU A 647 -24.75 30.83 32.14
CA LEU A 647 -23.47 30.42 31.53
C LEU A 647 -22.21 31.02 32.21
N HIS A 648 -22.36 31.71 33.35
CA HIS A 648 -21.25 32.33 34.07
C HIS A 648 -20.29 31.29 34.69
N GLY A 649 -20.79 30.13 35.12
CA GLY A 649 -19.99 29.02 35.68
C GLY A 649 -19.22 28.20 34.65
N SER A 650 -19.46 28.42 33.35
CA SER A 650 -18.88 27.59 32.29
C SER A 650 -17.43 27.94 31.92
N GLY A 651 -16.86 28.98 32.53
CA GLY A 651 -15.46 29.39 32.31
C GLY A 651 -15.19 29.96 30.91
N ASP A 652 -13.94 29.95 30.47
CA ASP A 652 -13.55 30.53 29.17
C ASP A 652 -14.10 29.73 27.97
N ASP A 653 -14.46 30.45 26.92
CA ASP A 653 -14.81 29.91 25.60
C ASP A 653 -13.64 30.05 24.60
N VAL A 654 -13.79 29.46 23.41
CA VAL A 654 -12.86 29.62 22.28
C VAL A 654 -13.61 29.90 20.98
N GLY A 655 -12.90 30.34 19.93
CA GLY A 655 -13.50 30.63 18.62
C GLY A 655 -13.17 29.60 17.54
N MET A 656 -12.16 28.77 17.79
CA MET A 656 -11.56 27.85 16.82
C MET A 656 -11.20 26.54 17.50
N ALA A 657 -11.51 25.42 16.86
CA ALA A 657 -11.20 24.10 17.36
C ALA A 657 -10.85 23.11 16.24
N LEU A 658 -10.13 22.04 16.60
CA LEU A 658 -9.99 20.85 15.75
C LEU A 658 -10.75 19.67 16.37
N GLY A 659 -11.37 18.86 15.49
CA GLY A 659 -12.09 17.65 15.85
C GLY A 659 -11.69 16.46 14.96
N GLY A 660 -12.17 15.28 15.35
CA GLY A 660 -12.06 14.05 14.57
C GLY A 660 -13.45 13.57 14.15
N ASP A 661 -13.58 13.03 12.93
CA ASP A 661 -14.83 12.61 12.31
C ASP A 661 -14.71 11.23 11.64
N GLN A 662 -15.37 10.23 12.22
CA GLN A 662 -15.46 8.86 11.69
C GLN A 662 -16.83 8.53 11.08
N ALA A 663 -17.87 9.17 11.58
CA ALA A 663 -19.26 8.95 11.17
C ALA A 663 -20.10 10.22 11.24
N GLY A 664 -19.50 11.39 11.47
CA GLY A 664 -20.19 12.64 11.81
C GLY A 664 -19.61 13.37 13.00
N SER A 665 -18.50 12.91 13.59
CA SER A 665 -18.03 13.41 14.89
C SER A 665 -17.47 14.84 14.93
N ILE A 666 -17.33 15.50 13.78
CA ILE A 666 -17.18 16.96 13.69
C ILE A 666 -18.54 17.62 13.43
N ARG A 667 -19.32 17.06 12.50
CA ARG A 667 -20.54 17.65 11.96
C ARG A 667 -21.75 17.58 12.90
N VAL A 668 -21.99 16.44 13.54
CA VAL A 668 -23.08 16.24 14.52
C VAL A 668 -22.96 17.18 15.72
N PRO A 669 -21.82 17.27 16.42
CA PRO A 669 -21.69 18.22 17.52
C PRO A 669 -21.75 19.67 17.04
N ALA A 670 -21.26 19.97 15.83
CA ALA A 670 -21.40 21.30 15.24
C ALA A 670 -22.89 21.67 15.03
N ALA A 671 -23.69 20.75 14.48
CA ALA A 671 -25.13 20.92 14.31
C ALA A 671 -25.86 21.14 15.65
N TYR A 672 -25.57 20.32 16.67
CA TYR A 672 -26.23 20.43 17.98
C TYR A 672 -25.83 21.67 18.78
N CYS A 673 -24.62 22.18 18.59
CA CYS A 673 -24.15 23.39 19.27
C CYS A 673 -24.37 24.68 18.43
N GLY A 674 -24.86 24.57 17.19
CA GLY A 674 -25.13 25.70 16.32
C GLY A 674 -23.86 26.39 15.79
N VAL A 675 -22.81 25.62 15.50
CA VAL A 675 -21.52 26.12 15.00
C VAL A 675 -21.16 25.47 13.66
N TYR A 676 -20.10 25.95 13.00
CA TYR A 676 -19.61 25.35 11.76
C TYR A 676 -18.69 24.17 12.07
N GLY A 677 -18.77 23.10 11.25
CA GLY A 677 -17.89 21.95 11.37
C GLY A 677 -17.63 21.29 10.02
N LEU A 678 -16.38 21.33 9.56
CA LEU A 678 -15.96 20.73 8.29
C LEU A 678 -15.30 19.38 8.52
N LYS A 679 -15.83 18.34 7.87
CA LYS A 679 -15.09 17.12 7.56
C LYS A 679 -14.48 17.28 6.16
N PRO A 680 -13.16 17.49 6.04
CA PRO A 680 -12.52 17.68 4.74
C PRO A 680 -12.58 16.42 3.87
N THR A 681 -12.12 16.51 2.63
CA THR A 681 -11.85 15.34 1.77
C THR A 681 -10.95 14.33 2.51
N HIS A 682 -11.26 13.03 2.37
CA HIS A 682 -10.43 11.96 2.96
C HIS A 682 -9.00 12.04 2.41
N GLY A 683 -8.00 12.04 3.29
CA GLY A 683 -6.59 12.19 2.93
C GLY A 683 -6.10 13.63 2.72
N LEU A 684 -6.95 14.66 2.82
CA LEU A 684 -6.51 16.06 2.71
C LEU A 684 -5.78 16.54 3.98
N VAL A 685 -6.29 16.20 5.16
CA VAL A 685 -5.69 16.54 6.46
C VAL A 685 -5.09 15.27 7.07
N PRO A 686 -3.83 15.30 7.56
CA PRO A 686 -3.19 14.11 8.11
C PRO A 686 -3.86 13.69 9.42
N TYR A 687 -3.93 12.37 9.64
CA TYR A 687 -4.43 11.75 10.86
C TYR A 687 -3.30 11.31 11.81
N THR A 688 -2.04 11.54 11.45
CA THR A 688 -0.86 11.20 12.26
C THR A 688 -0.91 11.82 13.65
N GLY A 689 -0.71 10.98 14.68
CA GLY A 689 -0.76 11.39 16.09
C GLY A 689 -2.17 11.53 16.68
N ILE A 690 -3.20 11.06 15.97
CA ILE A 690 -4.60 11.07 16.43
C ILE A 690 -5.09 9.62 16.61
N ALA A 691 -5.79 9.33 17.72
CA ALA A 691 -6.40 8.01 17.90
C ALA A 691 -7.58 7.86 16.93
N GLY A 692 -7.42 6.92 16.00
CA GLY A 692 -8.41 6.57 14.99
C GLY A 692 -9.22 5.35 15.37
N LEU A 693 -10.27 5.09 14.59
CA LEU A 693 -11.03 3.84 14.70
C LEU A 693 -10.72 2.92 13.53
N HIS A 694 -10.69 3.47 12.31
CA HIS A 694 -10.41 2.70 11.10
C HIS A 694 -9.96 3.63 9.96
N PRO A 695 -8.82 3.35 9.29
CA PRO A 695 -8.22 4.29 8.32
C PRO A 695 -9.13 4.77 7.19
N MET A 696 -10.01 3.88 6.70
CA MET A 696 -11.02 4.20 5.68
C MET A 696 -11.94 5.38 6.04
N ILE A 697 -12.20 5.61 7.32
CA ILE A 697 -13.25 6.54 7.78
C ILE A 697 -12.72 7.66 8.68
N ASP A 698 -11.47 7.58 9.13
CA ASP A 698 -10.85 8.58 9.99
C ASP A 698 -10.60 9.90 9.23
N HIS A 699 -11.14 11.01 9.75
CA HIS A 699 -10.88 12.37 9.26
C HIS A 699 -10.58 13.30 10.42
N ALA A 700 -9.67 14.25 10.23
CA ALA A 700 -9.47 15.40 11.12
C ALA A 700 -9.92 16.68 10.40
N GLY A 701 -10.47 17.64 11.14
CA GLY A 701 -10.99 18.86 10.53
C GLY A 701 -11.37 19.95 11.51
N PRO A 702 -11.65 21.15 11.01
CA PRO A 702 -11.92 22.32 11.83
C PRO A 702 -13.39 22.44 12.28
N LEU A 703 -13.57 23.03 13.46
CA LEU A 703 -14.81 23.61 13.94
C LEU A 703 -14.57 25.08 14.30
N ALA A 704 -15.55 25.95 14.04
CA ALA A 704 -15.44 27.35 14.38
C ALA A 704 -16.81 28.03 14.52
N VAL A 705 -16.81 29.21 15.15
CA VAL A 705 -18.00 30.08 15.22
C VAL A 705 -18.26 30.86 13.93
N LYS A 706 -17.26 30.95 13.04
CA LYS A 706 -17.32 31.67 11.76
C LYS A 706 -16.81 30.79 10.63
N LEU A 707 -17.40 30.93 9.44
CA LEU A 707 -16.97 30.23 8.24
C LEU A 707 -15.52 30.58 7.84
N ASP A 708 -15.13 31.85 7.96
CA ASP A 708 -13.76 32.30 7.66
C ASP A 708 -12.70 31.57 8.49
N ASP A 709 -13.02 31.27 9.75
CA ASP A 709 -12.12 30.56 10.65
C ASP A 709 -12.01 29.06 10.30
N ILE A 710 -13.04 28.47 9.68
CA ILE A 710 -12.98 27.12 9.08
C ILE A 710 -11.95 27.10 7.96
N ALA A 711 -12.04 28.04 7.01
CA ALA A 711 -11.11 28.12 5.88
C ALA A 711 -9.67 28.38 6.35
N LEU A 712 -9.52 29.26 7.35
CA LEU A 712 -8.23 29.58 7.96
C LEU A 712 -7.57 28.36 8.62
N LEU A 713 -8.32 27.59 9.41
CA LEU A 713 -7.81 26.36 10.01
C LEU A 713 -7.50 25.29 8.96
N LEU A 714 -8.38 25.11 7.96
CA LEU A 714 -8.16 24.13 6.89
C LEU A 714 -6.85 24.41 6.16
N GLN A 715 -6.61 25.66 5.77
CA GLN A 715 -5.36 26.08 5.12
C GLN A 715 -4.14 25.79 6.00
N ALA A 716 -4.22 26.05 7.31
CA ALA A 716 -3.12 25.76 8.23
C ALA A 716 -2.81 24.26 8.33
N ILE A 717 -3.83 23.39 8.33
CA ILE A 717 -3.68 21.96 8.68
C ILE A 717 -3.68 20.99 7.48
N ALA A 718 -4.05 21.39 6.27
CA ALA A 718 -4.15 20.51 5.09
C ALA A 718 -2.80 20.17 4.42
N GLY A 719 -2.71 19.08 3.68
CA GLY A 719 -1.56 18.71 2.85
C GLY A 719 -0.67 17.62 3.44
N TYR A 720 0.11 16.97 2.59
CA TYR A 720 0.88 15.76 2.88
C TYR A 720 1.85 15.92 4.05
N ASP A 721 1.96 14.91 4.91
CA ASP A 721 2.90 14.90 6.05
C ASP A 721 4.02 13.86 5.96
N GLY A 722 3.96 12.96 4.97
CA GLY A 722 4.95 11.90 4.79
C GLY A 722 4.88 10.77 5.83
N LEU A 723 3.81 10.67 6.60
CA LEU A 723 3.64 9.69 7.68
C LEU A 723 2.27 8.98 7.66
N ASP A 724 1.23 9.65 7.18
CA ASP A 724 -0.11 9.09 7.11
C ASP A 724 -0.35 8.38 5.78
N GLY A 725 -0.37 7.03 5.80
CA GLY A 725 -0.70 6.24 4.63
C GLY A 725 -2.10 6.50 4.03
N ARG A 726 -3.01 7.18 4.74
CA ARG A 726 -4.32 7.61 4.18
C ARG A 726 -4.18 8.66 3.09
N MET A 727 -3.05 9.37 3.04
CA MET A 727 -2.81 10.46 2.09
C MET A 727 -2.27 9.91 0.77
N GLY A 728 -3.06 10.04 -0.29
CA GLY A 728 -2.71 9.53 -1.62
C GLY A 728 -2.11 10.59 -2.56
N PRO A 729 -1.85 10.24 -3.83
CA PRO A 729 -1.22 11.14 -4.81
C PRO A 729 -1.94 12.46 -5.08
N LYS A 730 -3.25 12.55 -4.77
CA LYS A 730 -4.03 13.79 -4.92
C LYS A 730 -3.90 14.74 -3.74
N THR A 731 -3.33 14.29 -2.62
CA THR A 731 -3.06 15.15 -1.47
C THR A 731 -1.98 16.18 -1.87
N PRO A 732 -2.25 17.49 -1.75
CA PRO A 732 -1.25 18.49 -2.10
C PRO A 732 -0.06 18.41 -1.14
N LEU A 733 1.14 18.61 -1.67
CA LEU A 733 2.29 18.95 -0.83
C LEU A 733 2.03 20.24 -0.06
N ARG A 734 2.71 20.43 1.08
CA ARG A 734 2.43 21.56 1.98
C ARG A 734 2.53 22.93 1.32
N ASN A 735 3.49 23.13 0.43
CA ASN A 735 3.67 24.40 -0.29
C ASN A 735 2.63 24.61 -1.41
N ASN A 736 1.88 23.57 -1.77
CA ASN A 736 0.85 23.58 -2.82
C ASN A 736 -0.57 23.51 -2.24
N VAL A 737 -0.71 23.65 -0.92
CA VAL A 737 -2.03 23.72 -0.28
C VAL A 737 -2.72 24.98 -0.75
N GLN A 738 -3.97 24.83 -1.19
CA GLN A 738 -4.78 25.93 -1.67
C GLN A 738 -4.94 27.03 -0.58
N PRO A 739 -4.86 28.33 -0.94
CA PRO A 739 -5.06 29.43 0.00
C PRO A 739 -6.55 29.64 0.32
N TYR A 740 -7.17 28.63 0.97
CA TYR A 740 -8.61 28.59 1.26
C TYR A 740 -9.14 29.86 1.94
N TYR A 741 -8.37 30.45 2.86
CA TYR A 741 -8.79 31.63 3.60
C TYR A 741 -8.88 32.87 2.71
N ASP A 742 -7.84 33.13 1.93
CA ASP A 742 -7.77 34.32 1.07
C ASP A 742 -8.78 34.21 -0.07
N GLU A 743 -8.89 33.04 -0.70
CA GLU A 743 -9.88 32.80 -1.75
C GLU A 743 -11.32 32.96 -1.23
N LEU A 744 -11.63 32.44 -0.05
CA LEU A 744 -12.97 32.60 0.53
C LEU A 744 -13.25 34.05 0.92
N ARG A 745 -12.27 34.80 1.46
CA ARG A 745 -12.45 36.22 1.78
C ARG A 745 -12.66 37.09 0.56
N GLN A 746 -12.02 36.75 -0.56
CA GLN A 746 -12.20 37.43 -1.85
C GLN A 746 -13.51 37.03 -2.54
N PHE A 747 -14.15 35.94 -2.12
CA PHE A 747 -15.42 35.48 -2.67
C PHE A 747 -16.59 36.37 -2.20
N THR A 748 -16.87 37.40 -2.98
CA THR A 748 -17.95 38.40 -2.79
C THR A 748 -19.13 38.14 -3.75
N PRO A 749 -20.29 38.83 -3.59
CA PRO A 749 -21.41 38.67 -4.51
C PRO A 749 -21.05 39.00 -5.97
N SER A 750 -20.15 39.96 -6.21
CA SER A 750 -19.67 40.28 -7.56
C SER A 750 -18.83 39.15 -8.16
N VAL A 751 -18.00 38.48 -7.35
CA VAL A 751 -17.21 37.32 -7.79
C VAL A 751 -18.12 36.14 -8.09
N LEU A 752 -19.14 35.89 -7.26
CA LEU A 752 -20.16 34.87 -7.54
C LEU A 752 -20.82 35.11 -8.90
N ILE A 753 -21.27 36.33 -9.19
CA ILE A 753 -21.89 36.69 -10.47
C ILE A 753 -20.92 36.47 -11.64
N GLN A 754 -19.63 36.79 -11.46
CA GLN A 754 -18.60 36.56 -12.48
C GLN A 754 -18.37 35.06 -12.72
N GLU A 755 -18.21 34.27 -11.67
CA GLU A 755 -18.03 32.81 -11.77
C GLU A 755 -19.26 32.14 -12.42
N GLN A 756 -20.49 32.58 -12.08
CA GLN A 756 -21.71 32.09 -12.71
C GLN A 756 -21.78 32.42 -14.20
N LYS A 757 -21.37 33.64 -14.59
CA LYS A 757 -21.27 34.04 -16.01
C LYS A 757 -20.24 33.20 -16.77
N GLN A 758 -19.07 32.96 -16.17
CA GLN A 758 -18.03 32.11 -16.75
C GLN A 758 -18.48 30.65 -16.90
N ARG A 759 -19.21 30.14 -15.90
CA ARG A 759 -19.80 28.79 -15.94
C ARG A 759 -20.97 28.67 -16.93
N GLY A 760 -21.57 29.79 -17.33
CA GLY A 760 -22.76 29.84 -18.18
C GLY A 760 -24.06 29.40 -17.49
N ARG A 761 -24.04 29.21 -16.16
CA ARG A 761 -25.21 28.82 -15.37
C ARG A 761 -25.07 29.23 -13.89
N PRO A 762 -26.19 29.43 -13.17
CA PRO A 762 -26.19 29.56 -11.72
C PRO A 762 -25.62 28.33 -11.00
N LEU A 763 -25.31 28.51 -9.71
CA LEU A 763 -24.97 27.43 -8.80
C LEU A 763 -26.19 26.51 -8.63
N ARG A 764 -26.00 25.19 -8.67
CA ARG A 764 -27.06 24.18 -8.52
C ARG A 764 -26.90 23.46 -7.19
N ILE A 765 -27.95 23.48 -6.38
CA ILE A 765 -28.01 22.87 -5.05
C ILE A 765 -29.06 21.75 -5.05
N GLY A 766 -28.62 20.53 -4.76
CA GLY A 766 -29.48 19.35 -4.71
C GLY A 766 -29.83 18.97 -3.27
N VAL A 767 -31.09 19.04 -2.87
CA VAL A 767 -31.54 18.51 -1.57
C VAL A 767 -31.81 17.02 -1.72
N ILE A 768 -31.07 16.15 -1.03
CA ILE A 768 -31.24 14.69 -1.17
C ILE A 768 -32.54 14.27 -0.50
N SER A 769 -33.54 13.83 -1.26
CA SER A 769 -34.87 13.49 -0.74
C SER A 769 -34.81 12.36 0.29
N GLU A 770 -33.98 11.34 0.06
CA GLU A 770 -33.78 10.23 0.99
C GLU A 770 -33.26 10.68 2.36
N SER A 771 -32.51 11.78 2.42
CA SER A 771 -31.95 12.29 3.67
C SER A 771 -33.01 12.97 4.57
N LEU A 772 -34.14 13.40 3.98
CA LEU A 772 -35.26 14.03 4.68
C LEU A 772 -36.20 13.00 5.31
N ILE A 773 -36.24 11.78 4.75
CA ILE A 773 -37.11 10.68 5.18
C ILE A 773 -36.34 9.53 5.83
N SER A 774 -35.04 9.71 6.07
CA SER A 774 -34.20 8.71 6.72
C SER A 774 -34.80 8.32 8.07
N PRO A 775 -34.81 7.03 8.45
CA PRO A 775 -35.39 6.57 9.72
C PRO A 775 -34.87 7.41 10.89
N HIS A 776 -35.78 7.82 11.79
CA HIS A 776 -35.55 8.69 12.95
C HIS A 776 -35.34 10.19 12.67
N THR A 777 -35.40 10.63 11.41
CA THR A 777 -35.38 12.06 11.08
C THR A 777 -36.69 12.73 11.54
N SER A 778 -36.57 13.77 12.36
CA SER A 778 -37.70 14.59 12.80
C SER A 778 -38.27 15.35 11.59
N PRO A 779 -39.60 15.33 11.39
CA PRO A 779 -40.25 16.13 10.34
C PRO A 779 -39.96 17.63 10.47
N GLU A 780 -39.88 18.16 11.70
CA GLU A 780 -39.55 19.57 11.94
C GLU A 780 -38.13 19.88 11.44
N VAL A 781 -37.14 19.03 11.78
CA VAL A 781 -35.75 19.21 11.34
C VAL A 781 -35.61 19.10 9.83
N ALA A 782 -36.28 18.12 9.21
CA ALA A 782 -36.31 17.98 7.76
C ALA A 782 -36.91 19.22 7.08
N SER A 783 -38.02 19.76 7.62
CA SER A 783 -38.65 20.98 7.11
C SER A 783 -37.72 22.19 7.23
N VAL A 784 -37.13 22.41 8.42
CA VAL A 784 -36.20 23.54 8.65
C VAL A 784 -35.04 23.51 7.68
N VAL A 785 -34.39 22.36 7.49
CA VAL A 785 -33.24 22.24 6.58
C VAL A 785 -33.66 22.47 5.14
N ARG A 786 -34.77 21.84 4.71
CA ARG A 786 -35.29 21.99 3.35
C ARG A 786 -35.65 23.45 3.07
N GLU A 787 -36.43 24.08 3.94
CA GLU A 787 -36.84 25.48 3.80
C GLU A 787 -35.66 26.44 3.82
N ALA A 788 -34.68 26.23 4.70
CA ALA A 788 -33.46 27.04 4.74
C ALA A 788 -32.67 26.93 3.44
N ALA A 789 -32.53 25.72 2.88
CA ALA A 789 -31.87 25.51 1.60
C ALA A 789 -32.59 26.27 0.47
N PHE A 790 -33.91 26.07 0.31
CA PHE A 790 -34.70 26.73 -0.72
C PHE A 790 -34.72 28.26 -0.55
N THR A 791 -34.80 28.77 0.67
CA THR A 791 -34.90 30.21 0.94
C THR A 791 -33.59 30.92 0.65
N HIS A 792 -32.51 30.49 1.31
CA HIS A 792 -31.28 31.27 1.33
C HIS A 792 -30.44 31.07 0.07
N PHE A 793 -30.35 29.85 -0.48
CA PHE A 793 -29.62 29.66 -1.74
C PHE A 793 -30.33 30.35 -2.92
N THR A 794 -31.67 30.30 -2.99
CA THR A 794 -32.42 31.02 -4.03
C THR A 794 -32.28 32.52 -3.88
N ALA A 795 -32.30 33.05 -2.66
CA ALA A 795 -32.08 34.48 -2.40
C ALA A 795 -30.69 34.95 -2.87
N ALA A 796 -29.68 34.06 -2.85
CA ALA A 796 -28.35 34.31 -3.38
C ALA A 796 -28.19 34.01 -4.89
N GLY A 797 -29.28 33.69 -5.58
CA GLY A 797 -29.31 33.45 -7.03
C GLY A 797 -28.90 32.05 -7.46
N ALA A 798 -28.92 31.05 -6.57
CA ALA A 798 -28.73 29.64 -6.92
C ALA A 798 -30.06 28.97 -7.35
N ILE A 799 -29.96 27.87 -8.08
CA ILE A 799 -31.08 26.99 -8.39
C ILE A 799 -31.07 25.85 -7.38
N VAL A 800 -32.20 25.66 -6.68
CA VAL A 800 -32.37 24.60 -5.68
C VAL A 800 -33.44 23.63 -6.16
N SER A 801 -33.14 22.34 -6.13
CA SER A 801 -34.12 21.29 -6.40
C SER A 801 -33.86 20.08 -5.52
N GLU A 802 -34.89 19.25 -5.34
CA GLU A 802 -34.72 17.94 -4.72
C GLU A 802 -34.10 16.95 -5.73
N VAL A 803 -33.30 16.02 -5.23
CA VAL A 803 -32.62 14.98 -6.02
C VAL A 803 -32.67 13.65 -5.27
N SER A 804 -32.81 12.56 -6.01
CA SER A 804 -32.84 11.20 -5.44
C SER A 804 -31.46 10.55 -5.49
N VAL A 805 -31.01 10.02 -4.36
CA VAL A 805 -29.87 9.13 -4.22
C VAL A 805 -30.31 7.92 -3.39
N PRO A 806 -30.90 6.87 -3.99
CA PRO A 806 -31.45 5.74 -3.25
C PRO A 806 -30.41 5.01 -2.37
N MET A 807 -29.14 5.02 -2.80
CA MET A 807 -28.01 4.47 -2.04
C MET A 807 -27.80 5.17 -0.68
N HIS A 808 -28.31 6.39 -0.50
CA HIS A 808 -28.18 7.14 0.76
C HIS A 808 -28.82 6.38 1.94
N LEU A 809 -30.00 5.79 1.75
CA LEU A 809 -30.74 5.05 2.80
C LEU A 809 -30.00 3.80 3.27
N ILE A 810 -29.29 3.11 2.37
CA ILE A 810 -28.52 1.90 2.72
C ILE A 810 -27.08 2.20 3.13
N GLY A 811 -26.62 3.43 2.92
CA GLY A 811 -25.29 3.88 3.24
C GLY A 811 -24.83 3.62 4.68
N PRO A 812 -25.67 3.81 5.72
CA PRO A 812 -25.31 3.48 7.11
C PRO A 812 -24.99 1.99 7.30
N SER A 813 -25.74 1.11 6.63
CA SER A 813 -25.48 -0.34 6.64
C SER A 813 -24.18 -0.68 5.92
N ILE A 814 -23.90 -0.04 4.78
CA ILE A 814 -22.65 -0.22 4.03
C ILE A 814 -21.45 0.23 4.88
N TRP A 815 -21.52 1.44 5.48
CA TRP A 815 -20.48 1.95 6.38
C TRP A 815 -20.26 1.02 7.56
N THR A 816 -21.33 0.50 8.16
CA THR A 816 -21.26 -0.42 9.30
C THR A 816 -20.54 -1.70 8.91
N ALA A 817 -20.98 -2.36 7.84
CA ALA A 817 -20.40 -3.62 7.39
C ALA A 817 -18.98 -3.49 6.82
N SER A 818 -18.57 -2.29 6.37
CA SER A 818 -17.24 -2.07 5.80
C SER A 818 -16.13 -1.95 6.85
N CYS A 819 -16.44 -1.41 8.04
CA CYS A 819 -15.44 -1.13 9.07
C CYS A 819 -15.62 -1.91 10.38
N ARG A 820 -16.83 -2.38 10.74
CA ARG A 820 -17.08 -3.00 12.07
C ARG A 820 -16.31 -4.29 12.34
N ASN A 821 -15.86 -5.01 11.31
CA ASN A 821 -15.17 -6.30 11.48
C ASN A 821 -13.76 -6.18 12.07
N ASN A 822 -13.21 -4.97 12.20
CA ASN A 822 -11.89 -4.75 12.82
C ASN A 822 -11.87 -3.50 13.74
N LEU A 823 -13.02 -2.87 13.97
CA LEU A 823 -13.10 -1.57 14.64
C LEU A 823 -12.69 -1.67 16.12
N GLY A 824 -12.99 -2.81 16.76
CA GLY A 824 -12.59 -3.12 18.12
C GLY A 824 -11.09 -3.31 18.25
N LEU A 825 -10.51 -4.17 17.41
CA LEU A 825 -9.07 -4.44 17.43
C LEU A 825 -8.25 -3.20 17.05
N LEU A 826 -8.63 -2.47 16.00
CA LEU A 826 -7.88 -1.30 15.53
C LEU A 826 -8.04 -0.10 16.46
N GLY A 827 -9.28 0.24 16.84
CA GLY A 827 -9.55 1.48 17.60
C GLY A 827 -9.29 1.37 19.10
N MET A 828 -9.37 0.17 19.68
CA MET A 828 -9.31 -0.03 21.13
C MET A 828 -8.28 -1.08 21.54
N GLY A 829 -8.14 -2.16 20.75
CA GLY A 829 -7.21 -3.25 21.02
C GLY A 829 -5.75 -2.95 20.71
N GLY A 830 -5.43 -1.81 20.12
CA GLY A 830 -4.06 -1.41 19.79
C GLY A 830 -3.47 -2.14 18.58
N ARG A 831 -4.30 -2.86 17.81
CA ARG A 831 -3.87 -3.45 16.54
C ARG A 831 -3.56 -2.34 15.55
N VAL A 832 -2.42 -2.44 14.88
CA VAL A 832 -2.06 -1.52 13.81
C VAL A 832 -2.77 -1.90 12.51
N PRO A 833 -3.18 -0.93 11.67
CA PRO A 833 -3.78 -1.23 10.39
C PRO A 833 -2.72 -1.77 9.40
N ASP A 834 -3.18 -2.48 8.36
CA ASP A 834 -2.30 -3.03 7.29
C ASP A 834 -1.76 -1.95 6.32
N ILE A 835 -1.69 -0.71 6.78
CA ILE A 835 -1.11 0.43 6.07
C ILE A 835 -0.06 1.07 6.97
N LEU A 836 1.13 1.33 6.42
CA LEU A 836 2.21 1.93 7.19
C LEU A 836 1.77 3.31 7.71
N THR A 837 1.76 3.44 9.03
CA THR A 837 1.39 4.67 9.74
C THR A 837 2.13 4.75 11.06
N HIS A 838 2.45 5.96 11.51
CA HIS A 838 3.04 6.15 12.83
C HIS A 838 1.99 5.91 13.91
N SER A 839 2.12 4.79 14.64
CA SER A 839 1.22 4.43 15.74
C SER A 839 1.45 5.33 16.97
N LEU A 840 0.48 5.37 17.90
CA LEU A 840 0.59 6.21 19.10
C LEU A 840 1.50 5.55 20.14
N PRO A 841 2.68 6.13 20.47
CA PRO A 841 3.65 5.49 21.37
C PRO A 841 3.15 5.38 22.83
N HIS A 842 2.19 6.22 23.22
CA HIS A 842 1.61 6.23 24.56
C HIS A 842 0.31 5.40 24.67
N TRP A 843 -0.07 4.70 23.60
CA TRP A 843 -1.28 3.88 23.55
C TRP A 843 -0.95 2.41 23.78
N THR A 844 -1.17 1.92 25.00
CA THR A 844 -0.86 0.54 25.43
C THR A 844 -2.11 -0.06 26.08
N PRO A 845 -3.15 -0.32 25.28
CA PRO A 845 -4.48 -0.58 25.80
C PRO A 845 -4.54 -1.90 26.57
N ARG A 846 -5.49 -1.99 27.51
CA ARG A 846 -5.81 -3.25 28.18
C ARG A 846 -6.56 -4.15 27.20
N TRP A 847 -5.86 -5.13 26.64
CA TRP A 847 -6.43 -6.10 25.69
C TRP A 847 -5.87 -7.53 25.93
N PRO A 848 -6.66 -8.61 25.71
CA PRO A 848 -8.07 -8.66 25.33
C PRO A 848 -9.01 -8.08 26.41
N PRO A 849 -10.28 -7.74 26.07
CA PRO A 849 -11.23 -7.22 27.05
C PRO A 849 -11.57 -8.29 28.10
N ASP A 850 -11.76 -7.86 29.34
CA ASP A 850 -12.14 -8.70 30.47
C ASP A 850 -13.42 -8.21 31.16
N GLN A 851 -13.84 -8.90 32.22
CA GLN A 851 -15.09 -8.60 32.94
C GLN A 851 -15.09 -7.18 33.53
N GLU A 852 -13.95 -6.69 34.01
CA GLU A 852 -13.87 -5.34 34.58
C GLU A 852 -14.07 -4.28 33.49
N MET A 853 -13.42 -4.46 32.32
CA MET A 853 -13.65 -3.61 31.16
C MET A 853 -15.11 -3.66 30.69
N PHE A 854 -15.72 -4.84 30.68
CA PHE A 854 -17.14 -5.02 30.34
C PHE A 854 -18.06 -4.27 31.29
N ASP A 855 -17.91 -4.44 32.60
CA ASP A 855 -18.77 -3.80 33.61
C ASP A 855 -18.65 -2.28 33.55
N LEU A 856 -17.42 -1.78 33.43
CA LEU A 856 -17.11 -0.35 33.33
C LEU A 856 -17.73 0.26 32.06
N LEU A 857 -17.49 -0.33 30.90
CA LEU A 857 -17.97 0.23 29.63
C LEU A 857 -19.47 0.02 29.43
N THR A 858 -20.06 -1.09 29.88
CA THR A 858 -21.52 -1.28 29.83
C THR A 858 -22.25 -0.19 30.62
N HIS A 859 -21.69 0.21 31.77
CA HIS A 859 -22.24 1.29 32.57
C HIS A 859 -22.07 2.66 31.89
N HIS A 860 -20.89 2.98 31.34
CA HIS A 860 -20.59 4.32 30.84
C HIS A 860 -20.80 4.51 29.33
N ASN A 861 -20.28 3.59 28.50
CA ASN A 861 -20.39 3.62 27.04
C ASN A 861 -20.67 2.21 26.46
N PRO A 862 -21.93 1.74 26.48
CA PRO A 862 -22.25 0.42 25.94
C PRO A 862 -22.00 0.29 24.43
N ALA A 863 -21.82 1.40 23.69
CA ALA A 863 -21.51 1.35 22.26
C ALA A 863 -20.15 0.68 21.99
N VAL A 864 -19.19 0.81 22.91
CA VAL A 864 -17.89 0.14 22.80
C VAL A 864 -18.07 -1.38 22.89
N ILE A 865 -18.81 -1.86 23.89
CA ILE A 865 -19.11 -3.29 24.05
C ILE A 865 -19.87 -3.82 22.84
N HIS A 866 -20.82 -3.05 22.32
CA HIS A 866 -21.53 -3.39 21.09
C HIS A 866 -20.59 -3.51 19.87
N VAL A 867 -19.51 -2.72 19.79
CA VAL A 867 -18.50 -2.88 18.73
C VAL A 867 -17.67 -4.13 18.94
N ILE A 868 -17.19 -4.40 20.16
CA ILE A 868 -16.40 -5.59 20.49
C ILE A 868 -17.19 -6.89 20.21
N PHE A 869 -18.44 -6.96 20.69
CA PHE A 869 -19.31 -8.12 20.44
C PHE A 869 -19.75 -8.19 18.99
N GLY A 870 -20.03 -7.04 18.37
CA GLY A 870 -20.41 -6.97 16.97
C GLY A 870 -19.32 -7.50 16.05
N GLU A 871 -18.05 -7.16 16.32
CA GLU A 871 -16.89 -7.67 15.58
C GLU A 871 -16.80 -9.19 15.66
N THR A 872 -16.86 -9.74 16.89
CA THR A 872 -16.79 -11.19 17.13
C THR A 872 -17.96 -11.91 16.45
N MET A 873 -19.19 -11.42 16.64
CA MET A 873 -20.39 -12.00 16.03
C MET A 873 -20.33 -11.96 14.51
N LEU A 874 -19.86 -10.85 13.92
CA LEU A 874 -19.74 -10.74 12.47
C LEU A 874 -18.72 -11.74 11.92
N ALA A 875 -17.57 -11.91 12.59
CA ALA A 875 -16.55 -12.88 12.20
C ALA A 875 -17.03 -14.34 12.32
N GLU A 876 -17.85 -14.66 13.33
CA GLU A 876 -18.39 -16.01 13.52
C GLU A 876 -19.54 -16.34 12.55
N ARG A 877 -20.46 -15.39 12.31
CA ARG A 877 -21.66 -15.63 11.49
C ARG A 877 -21.45 -15.40 10.01
N PHE A 878 -20.58 -14.47 9.63
CA PHE A 878 -20.41 -14.06 8.25
C PHE A 878 -18.98 -14.31 7.80
N SER A 879 -18.86 -14.87 6.59
CA SER A 879 -17.56 -14.99 5.91
C SER A 879 -16.95 -13.60 5.70
N PRO A 880 -15.60 -13.47 5.67
CA PRO A 880 -14.90 -12.22 5.30
C PRO A 880 -15.41 -11.57 4.00
N THR A 881 -16.09 -12.34 3.15
CA THR A 881 -16.78 -11.87 1.94
C THR A 881 -17.82 -10.77 2.21
N ILE A 882 -18.42 -10.68 3.40
CA ILE A 882 -19.39 -9.60 3.72
C ILE A 882 -18.70 -8.24 3.76
N GLN A 883 -17.50 -8.17 4.36
CA GLN A 883 -16.70 -6.94 4.40
C GLN A 883 -16.24 -6.56 3.00
N ALA A 884 -15.74 -7.53 2.24
CA ALA A 884 -15.34 -7.32 0.85
C ALA A 884 -16.53 -6.85 -0.02
N LYS A 885 -17.74 -7.34 0.25
CA LYS A 885 -18.97 -6.87 -0.41
C LYS A 885 -19.30 -5.44 0.00
N ALA A 886 -19.21 -5.11 1.28
CA ALA A 886 -19.42 -3.75 1.77
C ALA A 886 -18.42 -2.76 1.16
N HIS A 887 -17.14 -3.12 1.03
CA HIS A 887 -16.11 -2.28 0.37
C HIS A 887 -16.46 -1.99 -1.10
N ARG A 888 -16.92 -3.01 -1.85
CA ARG A 888 -17.41 -2.83 -3.22
C ARG A 888 -18.63 -1.89 -3.26
N HIS A 889 -19.54 -1.99 -2.29
CA HIS A 889 -20.67 -1.07 -2.19
C HIS A 889 -20.28 0.34 -1.71
N VAL A 890 -19.18 0.52 -0.98
CA VAL A 890 -18.62 1.86 -0.71
C VAL A 890 -18.22 2.53 -2.02
N LEU A 891 -17.58 1.79 -2.94
CA LEU A 891 -17.24 2.30 -4.27
C LEU A 891 -18.48 2.63 -5.10
N GLN A 892 -19.50 1.77 -5.07
CA GLN A 892 -20.79 2.05 -5.73
C GLN A 892 -21.49 3.29 -5.15
N MET A 893 -21.53 3.41 -3.82
CA MET A 893 -22.12 4.57 -3.14
C MET A 893 -21.36 5.86 -3.47
N ARG A 894 -20.03 5.78 -3.56
CA ARG A 894 -19.19 6.90 -4.00
C ARG A 894 -19.53 7.32 -5.43
N LYS A 895 -19.63 6.37 -6.36
CA LYS A 895 -20.07 6.63 -7.75
C LYS A 895 -21.42 7.32 -7.80
N ALA A 896 -22.40 6.87 -7.00
CA ALA A 896 -23.74 7.47 -6.98
C ALA A 896 -23.74 8.94 -6.53
N TYR A 897 -22.90 9.31 -5.55
CA TYR A 897 -22.74 10.72 -5.18
C TYR A 897 -21.95 11.51 -6.22
N ASP A 898 -20.87 10.93 -6.77
CA ASP A 898 -20.08 11.56 -7.83
C ASP A 898 -20.98 11.89 -9.05
N GLU A 899 -21.86 10.98 -9.47
CA GLU A 899 -22.84 11.17 -10.57
C GLU A 899 -23.81 12.32 -10.29
N VAL A 900 -24.38 12.42 -9.08
CA VAL A 900 -25.24 13.55 -8.72
C VAL A 900 -24.47 14.87 -8.68
N LEU A 901 -23.22 14.83 -8.22
CA LEU A 901 -22.35 16.01 -8.20
C LEU A 901 -21.86 16.42 -9.61
N GLU A 902 -22.06 15.62 -10.66
CA GLU A 902 -21.87 16.09 -12.04
C GLU A 902 -22.96 17.10 -12.43
N GLU A 903 -24.19 16.89 -11.95
CA GLU A 903 -25.35 17.77 -12.22
C GLU A 903 -25.45 18.95 -11.23
N PHE A 904 -25.16 18.68 -9.96
CA PHE A 904 -25.24 19.62 -8.85
C PHE A 904 -23.86 20.04 -8.37
N ASP A 905 -23.67 21.31 -8.03
CA ASP A 905 -22.40 21.77 -7.50
C ASP A 905 -22.23 21.35 -6.04
N ILE A 906 -23.34 21.30 -5.30
CA ILE A 906 -23.42 20.86 -3.90
C ILE A 906 -24.70 20.07 -3.68
N VAL A 907 -24.62 19.04 -2.85
CA VAL A 907 -25.80 18.36 -2.31
C VAL A 907 -25.96 18.66 -0.82
N VAL A 908 -27.22 18.65 -0.37
CA VAL A 908 -27.63 19.08 0.97
C VAL A 908 -28.38 17.97 1.69
N THR A 909 -28.07 17.78 2.97
CA THR A 909 -28.82 16.90 3.88
C THR A 909 -28.99 17.55 5.27
N PRO A 910 -29.98 17.14 6.08
CA PRO A 910 -29.95 17.40 7.51
C PRO A 910 -28.69 16.76 8.11
N THR A 911 -27.92 17.52 8.90
CA THR A 911 -26.67 17.01 9.49
C THR A 911 -26.96 15.93 10.54
N ALA A 912 -27.89 16.24 11.43
CA ALA A 912 -28.38 15.34 12.45
C ALA A 912 -29.90 15.16 12.26
N PRO A 913 -30.46 13.98 12.59
CA PRO A 913 -31.86 13.67 12.31
C PRO A 913 -32.84 14.43 13.21
N THR A 914 -32.40 14.83 14.41
CA THR A 914 -33.20 15.56 15.41
C THR A 914 -32.40 16.75 15.92
N VAL A 915 -33.00 17.61 16.74
CA VAL A 915 -32.21 18.44 17.66
C VAL A 915 -31.57 17.58 18.75
N ALA A 916 -30.65 18.16 19.52
CA ALA A 916 -29.97 17.41 20.57
C ALA A 916 -30.97 16.77 21.56
N PRO A 917 -30.83 15.47 21.87
CA PRO A 917 -31.64 14.82 22.89
C PRO A 917 -31.12 15.11 24.30
N PRO A 918 -31.90 14.82 25.36
CA PRO A 918 -31.45 14.91 26.75
C PRO A 918 -30.39 13.85 27.05
N HIS A 919 -29.58 14.07 28.10
CA HIS A 919 -28.68 13.03 28.59
C HIS A 919 -29.47 11.86 29.20
N PRO A 920 -28.95 10.63 29.11
CA PRO A 920 -29.48 9.52 29.88
C PRO A 920 -29.19 9.70 31.37
N ASP A 921 -29.92 8.98 32.21
CA ASP A 921 -29.62 8.90 33.64
C ASP A 921 -28.42 7.96 33.85
N MET A 922 -27.30 8.55 34.28
CA MET A 922 -26.03 7.83 34.44
C MET A 922 -25.89 7.09 35.78
N ARG A 923 -26.92 7.09 36.64
CA ARG A 923 -26.96 6.23 37.85
C ARG A 923 -26.91 4.74 37.47
N ARG A 924 -26.63 3.87 38.44
CA ARG A 924 -26.70 2.43 38.18
C ARG A 924 -28.15 2.03 37.87
N VAL A 925 -28.34 1.00 37.06
CA VAL A 925 -29.69 0.47 36.74
C VAL A 925 -30.42 0.04 38.01
N SER A 926 -29.70 -0.54 38.97
CA SER A 926 -30.22 -0.89 40.31
C SER A 926 -30.71 0.32 41.12
N GLU A 927 -30.31 1.54 40.74
CA GLU A 927 -30.68 2.82 41.38
C GLU A 927 -31.69 3.61 40.51
N GLY A 928 -32.25 2.99 39.48
CA GLY A 928 -33.20 3.61 38.54
C GLY A 928 -32.55 4.38 37.38
N GLY A 929 -31.25 4.18 37.12
CA GLY A 929 -30.57 4.76 35.97
C GLY A 929 -30.92 4.11 34.63
N SER A 930 -30.52 4.74 33.53
CA SER A 930 -30.81 4.30 32.18
C SER A 930 -30.14 2.97 31.84
N THR A 931 -30.92 2.09 31.20
CA THR A 931 -30.44 0.80 30.68
C THR A 931 -29.52 0.97 29.48
N VAL A 932 -28.89 -0.13 29.05
CA VAL A 932 -28.12 -0.18 27.81
C VAL A 932 -28.99 0.22 26.61
N LEU A 933 -30.24 -0.25 26.55
CA LEU A 933 -31.15 0.06 25.47
C LEU A 933 -31.53 1.54 25.44
N ASP A 934 -31.86 2.13 26.61
CA ASP A 934 -32.19 3.56 26.71
C ASP A 934 -31.05 4.43 26.17
N LYS A 935 -29.80 4.11 26.54
CA LYS A 935 -28.59 4.78 26.08
C LYS A 935 -28.36 4.63 24.57
N ALA A 936 -28.58 3.43 24.04
CA ALA A 936 -28.42 3.13 22.61
C ALA A 936 -29.46 3.86 21.75
N MET A 937 -30.72 3.94 22.22
CA MET A 937 -31.80 4.61 21.50
C MET A 937 -31.55 6.11 21.28
N LEU A 938 -30.84 6.78 22.20
CA LEU A 938 -30.45 8.18 22.03
C LEU A 938 -29.49 8.40 20.86
N ALA A 939 -28.64 7.40 20.54
CA ALA A 939 -27.68 7.47 19.44
C ALA A 939 -28.25 6.95 18.11
N LEU A 940 -29.43 6.33 18.13
CA LEU A 940 -30.02 5.66 16.98
C LEU A 940 -30.32 6.67 15.87
N GLY A 941 -29.83 6.38 14.66
CA GLY A 941 -30.02 7.23 13.49
C GLY A 941 -29.20 8.52 13.47
N ALA A 942 -28.53 8.90 14.56
CA ALA A 942 -27.82 10.18 14.68
C ALA A 942 -26.74 10.41 13.60
N MET A 943 -26.19 9.33 13.03
CA MET A 943 -25.18 9.34 11.98
C MET A 943 -25.70 9.00 10.58
N ASN A 944 -27.02 8.80 10.42
CA ASN A 944 -27.61 8.26 9.19
C ASN A 944 -27.45 9.16 7.96
N ASN A 945 -27.14 10.45 8.13
CA ASN A 945 -26.91 11.37 7.02
C ASN A 945 -25.43 11.79 6.92
N THR A 946 -24.56 11.32 7.81
CA THR A 946 -23.17 11.79 7.93
C THR A 946 -22.14 10.69 7.63
N CYS A 947 -22.38 9.45 8.07
CA CYS A 947 -21.41 8.36 7.97
C CYS A 947 -21.05 7.96 6.53
N GLN A 948 -21.98 8.08 5.58
CA GLN A 948 -21.72 7.76 4.17
C GLN A 948 -20.60 8.61 3.59
N PHE A 949 -20.51 9.87 4.01
CA PHE A 949 -19.50 10.80 3.50
C PHE A 949 -18.12 10.55 4.12
N ASN A 950 -18.02 9.82 5.23
CA ASN A 950 -16.75 9.28 5.71
C ASN A 950 -16.27 8.14 4.82
N ALA A 951 -17.13 7.16 4.53
CA ALA A 951 -16.75 6.02 3.69
C ALA A 951 -16.45 6.43 2.24
N THR A 952 -17.24 7.35 1.69
CA THR A 952 -17.04 7.80 0.30
C THR A 952 -15.93 8.83 0.17
N GLY A 953 -15.59 9.56 1.23
CA GLY A 953 -14.47 10.51 1.28
C GLY A 953 -14.79 11.92 0.79
N HIS A 954 -16.05 12.23 0.46
CA HIS A 954 -16.49 13.56 0.04
C HIS A 954 -16.34 14.60 1.16
N PRO A 955 -15.92 15.85 0.87
CA PRO A 955 -15.91 16.92 1.86
C PRO A 955 -17.33 17.29 2.26
N ALA A 956 -17.57 17.48 3.56
CA ALA A 956 -18.89 17.77 4.10
C ALA A 956 -18.81 18.79 5.25
N LEU A 957 -19.55 19.89 5.12
CA LEU A 957 -19.58 21.00 6.07
C LEU A 957 -20.97 21.10 6.71
N SER A 958 -21.05 21.02 8.04
CA SER A 958 -22.26 21.43 8.76
C SER A 958 -22.26 22.95 8.95
N VAL A 959 -23.35 23.60 8.56
CA VAL A 959 -23.65 25.01 8.81
C VAL A 959 -24.93 25.13 9.65
N PRO A 960 -25.00 26.04 10.63
CA PRO A 960 -26.23 26.29 11.35
C PRO A 960 -27.29 26.90 10.42
N CYS A 961 -28.53 26.42 10.48
CA CYS A 961 -29.59 26.81 9.53
C CYS A 961 -30.96 27.07 10.16
N GLY A 962 -31.06 27.09 11.49
CA GLY A 962 -32.30 27.43 12.18
C GLY A 962 -32.47 26.73 13.53
N TRP A 963 -33.71 26.67 13.98
CA TRP A 963 -34.10 26.15 15.30
C TRP A 963 -35.25 25.16 15.16
N ALA A 964 -35.23 24.10 15.98
CA ALA A 964 -36.36 23.19 16.11
C ALA A 964 -36.64 22.91 17.60
N THR A 965 -37.83 22.35 17.87
CA THR A 965 -38.33 22.14 19.23
C THR A 965 -37.61 20.97 19.89
N ALA A 966 -37.13 21.18 21.12
CA ALA A 966 -36.60 20.12 21.95
C ALA A 966 -37.72 19.18 22.43
N CYS A 967 -37.34 18.00 22.93
CA CYS A 967 -38.31 17.02 23.43
C CYS A 967 -39.08 17.47 24.69
N ASP A 968 -38.68 18.58 25.33
CA ASP A 968 -39.43 19.21 26.41
C ASP A 968 -40.68 19.98 25.91
N GLY A 969 -40.84 20.12 24.60
CA GLY A 969 -41.96 20.79 23.95
C GLY A 969 -41.91 22.32 23.98
N GLU A 970 -40.92 22.92 24.64
CA GLU A 970 -40.85 24.38 24.85
C GLU A 970 -39.55 25.01 24.39
N SER A 971 -38.43 24.34 24.61
CA SER A 971 -37.10 24.87 24.31
C SER A 971 -36.79 24.75 22.82
N LYS A 972 -35.99 25.69 22.31
CA LYS A 972 -35.50 25.67 20.93
C LYS A 972 -34.02 25.35 20.92
N LEU A 973 -33.64 24.38 20.10
CA LEU A 973 -32.26 23.93 19.93
C LEU A 973 -31.81 24.09 18.46
N PRO A 974 -30.49 24.27 18.22
CA PRO A 974 -29.96 24.48 16.87
C PRO A 974 -30.23 23.31 15.92
N VAL A 975 -30.41 23.65 14.65
CA VAL A 975 -30.46 22.71 13.52
C VAL A 975 -29.29 22.99 12.59
N GLY A 976 -28.63 21.94 12.13
CA GLY A 976 -27.51 22.01 11.19
C GLY A 976 -27.87 21.43 9.82
N MET A 977 -27.57 22.19 8.77
CA MET A 977 -27.61 21.75 7.38
C MET A 977 -26.22 21.32 6.94
N GLN A 978 -26.10 20.17 6.30
CA GLN A 978 -24.84 19.65 5.79
C GLN A 978 -24.73 19.93 4.30
N LEU A 979 -23.65 20.58 3.89
CA LEU A 979 -23.26 20.84 2.51
C LEU A 979 -22.17 19.85 2.10
N VAL A 980 -22.41 19.08 1.03
CA VAL A 980 -21.47 18.06 0.53
C VAL A 980 -21.08 18.38 -0.90
N GLY A 981 -19.78 18.37 -1.17
CA GLY A 981 -19.22 18.68 -2.49
C GLY A 981 -18.40 17.54 -3.07
N LYS A 982 -17.80 17.82 -4.24
CA LYS A 982 -16.91 16.88 -4.93
C LYS A 982 -15.67 16.59 -4.11
N ARG A 983 -15.16 15.36 -4.21
CA ARG A 983 -13.86 15.02 -3.63
C ARG A 983 -12.78 15.94 -4.20
N TRP A 984 -11.97 16.51 -3.31
CA TRP A 984 -10.92 17.49 -3.62
C TRP A 984 -11.43 18.88 -4.03
N ASP A 985 -12.73 19.17 -3.86
CA ASP A 985 -13.31 20.51 -4.02
C ASP A 985 -13.83 21.06 -2.69
N ASP A 986 -12.98 21.01 -1.66
CA ASP A 986 -13.28 21.55 -0.33
C ASP A 986 -13.58 23.05 -0.38
N LEU A 987 -12.93 23.80 -1.29
CA LEU A 987 -13.21 25.23 -1.49
C LEU A 987 -14.63 25.44 -2.05
N GLY A 988 -15.10 24.60 -2.97
CA GLY A 988 -16.48 24.66 -3.47
C GLY A 988 -17.50 24.54 -2.34
N VAL A 989 -17.26 23.66 -1.36
CA VAL A 989 -18.11 23.52 -0.16
C VAL A 989 -18.07 24.79 0.70
N LEU A 990 -16.89 25.39 0.90
CA LEU A 990 -16.74 26.65 1.65
C LEU A 990 -17.43 27.82 0.92
N LYS A 991 -17.26 27.94 -0.40
CA LYS A 991 -17.92 28.95 -1.22
C LYS A 991 -19.44 28.79 -1.14
N ALA A 992 -19.97 27.57 -1.19
CA ALA A 992 -21.40 27.33 -1.04
C ALA A 992 -21.94 27.73 0.34
N ALA A 993 -21.21 27.46 1.43
CA ALA A 993 -21.57 27.99 2.74
C ALA A 993 -21.61 29.52 2.76
N ARG A 994 -20.66 30.17 2.06
CA ARG A 994 -20.68 31.63 1.92
C ARG A 994 -21.88 32.11 1.09
N VAL A 995 -22.25 31.41 0.01
CA VAL A 995 -23.48 31.71 -0.76
C VAL A 995 -24.72 31.61 0.13
N PHE A 996 -24.78 30.58 0.99
CA PHE A 996 -25.86 30.45 1.97
C PHE A 996 -25.91 31.65 2.93
N GLU A 997 -24.77 32.09 3.49
CA GLU A 997 -24.70 33.30 4.33
C GLU A 997 -25.11 34.58 3.57
N MET A 998 -24.70 34.74 2.31
CA MET A 998 -25.09 35.88 1.46
C MET A 998 -26.60 35.96 1.24
N GLY A 999 -27.28 34.80 1.19
CA GLY A 999 -28.73 34.69 1.15
C GLY A 999 -29.44 34.93 2.49
N GLY A 1000 -28.70 35.34 3.53
CA GLY A 1000 -29.21 35.55 4.88
C GLY A 1000 -29.28 34.28 5.73
N GLY A 1001 -28.65 33.18 5.27
CA GLY A 1001 -28.61 31.91 6.00
C GLY A 1001 -27.73 31.98 7.25
N GLY A 1002 -28.11 31.22 8.27
CA GLY A 1002 -27.37 31.10 9.53
C GLY A 1002 -28.27 30.57 10.64
N LEU A 1003 -27.79 30.61 11.88
CA LEU A 1003 -28.58 30.15 13.03
C LEU A 1003 -29.81 31.04 13.29
N GLY A 1004 -29.73 32.34 12.95
CA GLY A 1004 -30.76 33.33 13.28
C GLY A 1004 -30.75 33.74 14.76
N ALA A 1005 -31.66 34.64 15.14
CA ALA A 1005 -31.80 35.08 16.53
C ALA A 1005 -32.31 33.95 17.42
N TRP A 1006 -31.80 33.84 18.65
CA TRP A 1006 -32.24 32.83 19.59
C TRP A 1006 -33.69 33.09 20.04
N PRO A 1007 -34.64 32.15 19.82
CA PRO A 1007 -36.05 32.36 20.12
C PRO A 1007 -36.35 32.57 21.63
N GLY A 1008 -35.42 32.18 22.52
CA GLY A 1008 -35.58 32.38 23.97
C GLY A 1008 -35.52 33.85 24.42
N ALA A 1009 -34.99 34.75 23.59
CA ALA A 1009 -34.85 36.18 23.92
C ALA A 1009 -36.21 36.90 24.07
N GLU A 1010 -37.24 36.50 23.30
CA GLU A 1010 -38.58 37.11 23.34
C GLU A 1010 -39.38 36.78 24.60
N LYS A 1011 -39.10 35.63 25.24
CA LYS A 1011 -39.73 35.26 26.53
C LYS A 1011 -39.19 36.14 27.68
N MET A 1012 -37.90 36.51 27.67
CA MET A 1012 -37.32 37.36 28.73
C MET A 1012 -37.81 38.82 28.68
N THR A 1013 -38.02 39.39 27.50
CA THR A 1013 -38.59 40.74 27.35
C THR A 1013 -40.05 40.82 27.81
N ARG A 1014 -40.84 39.75 27.61
CA ARG A 1014 -42.23 39.68 28.13
C ARG A 1014 -42.32 39.50 29.65
N VAL A 1015 -41.35 38.82 30.28
CA VAL A 1015 -41.30 38.67 31.75
C VAL A 1015 -40.88 39.98 32.44
N ASN A 1016 -39.93 40.73 31.87
CA ASN A 1016 -39.52 42.03 32.41
C ASN A 1016 -40.54 43.17 32.16
N GLY A 1017 -41.46 43.00 31.20
CA GLY A 1017 -42.53 43.97 30.90
C GLY A 1017 -43.74 43.93 31.84
N ARG A 1018 -43.87 42.92 32.71
CA ARG A 1018 -44.96 42.83 33.71
C ARG A 1018 -44.65 43.47 35.07
N GLY A 1019 -43.50 44.15 35.20
CA GLY A 1019 -43.10 44.87 36.42
C GLY A 1019 -43.31 46.39 36.40
N LYS A 1020 -44.00 46.93 35.38
CA LYS A 1020 -44.42 48.34 35.36
C LYS A 1020 -45.88 48.45 34.93
N LEU A 1021 -46.77 48.24 35.88
CA LEU A 1021 -48.08 48.89 35.99
C LEU A 1021 -48.38 49.08 37.47
#